data_AF-G9WNP2-F1
#
_entry.id   AF-G9WNP2-F1
#
_cell.length_a   1.000
_cell.length_b   1.000
_cell.length_c   1.000
_cell.angle_alpha   90.00
_cell.angle_beta   90.00
_cell.angle_gamma   90.00
#
_symmetry.space_group_name_H-M   'P 1'
#
loop_
_entity.id
_entity.type
_entity.pdbx_description
1 polymer ?
#
loop_
_entity_poly.entity_id
_entity_poly.type
_entity_poly.pdbx_seq_one_letter_code
_entity_poly.pdbx_strand_id
1 'polypeptide(L)'
;MKFEREFFYDEVRDGFYIPGIMKRAWGAGLTILSEIDRICNQYDIPYYAAAGTLLGAVRNGQCIPWDDDIDIMMLRKDYDKFKEVLKDELAKELSFNTLETQEHHYSFFTTISTQSVDVHSGLLRKYQEYPFMASVDIFVIDELSEKPEEEQRRRRVLMGFLAILNRLKKNPEKDDTFQEELKKLENLISAHFDRDLPLERQLYKEIEKELIKYNGKAGKRLTCIPWYILHEDYSYPKRVFEKRKRVPFYTGSLPIPEGYDVILRAEFGEYHRKVRADGAHNYPYFKKFKGMLQQHFKDRWMPEYSFSEEDLIRPEIQNFRDLAMLTVEAFHSALTELMDAIENREFPRCLSKLATMQEEAITFGNAIEQKKGEGTKSVSLIEEYCEALFELYQRISEQGARGDFSKGSALLVKALKKERKNILTCLENLQAAVQKDFKKQVVFLPHSAKHFASLRPLVDALLEEEEIECKIIPIPYYDKCGDGRLKEIHYEGEDFPKEYEIVDYNCYDFSVELPDCIVINSPYDEFNPVWTVDSAFYSKELKKYSNKLIYIPWFVTDEIDPKNEEDGKAFTNMEYYVTVPGLFHSDFTIVQSEGMKKAYLAKIEEFAGKDVTKKMEKKIAGAGSCLLGEKKGQGIKEVAEWVKAFALKNKEKKNKEKNKMKRE
;
A
#
# COMPACT_ATOMS: atom_id res chain seq x y z
N MET A 1 16.76 -11.09 -19.90
CA MET A 1 16.30 -11.74 -18.64
C MET A 1 14.87 -12.22 -18.81
N LYS A 2 14.37 -13.11 -17.94
CA LYS A 2 12.94 -13.48 -17.87
C LYS A 2 12.38 -13.06 -16.50
N PHE A 3 11.19 -12.50 -16.48
CA PHE A 3 10.51 -12.06 -15.27
C PHE A 3 9.24 -12.88 -15.08
N GLU A 4 9.13 -13.55 -13.94
CA GLU A 4 7.88 -14.18 -13.50
C GLU A 4 6.90 -13.08 -13.07
N ARG A 5 5.61 -13.37 -13.06
CA ARG A 5 4.56 -12.40 -12.72
C ARG A 5 4.76 -11.80 -11.32
N GLU A 6 5.09 -12.64 -10.35
CA GLU A 6 5.29 -12.26 -8.94
C GLU A 6 6.46 -11.28 -8.76
N PHE A 7 7.38 -11.22 -9.73
CA PHE A 7 8.43 -10.20 -9.74
C PHE A 7 7.84 -8.81 -9.70
N PHE A 8 6.66 -8.54 -10.28
CA PHE A 8 6.10 -7.20 -10.36
C PHE A 8 5.24 -6.80 -9.17
N TYR A 9 4.84 -7.74 -8.31
CA TYR A 9 3.99 -7.44 -7.15
C TYR A 9 4.76 -6.76 -6.04
N ASP A 10 4.03 -6.01 -5.21
CA ASP A 10 4.57 -5.38 -4.02
C ASP A 10 5.27 -6.40 -3.11
N GLU A 11 6.34 -5.97 -2.44
CA GLU A 11 7.13 -6.84 -1.57
C GLU A 11 7.77 -6.04 -0.45
N VAL A 12 7.90 -6.65 0.74
CA VAL A 12 8.85 -6.15 1.73
C VAL A 12 10.11 -6.99 1.69
N ARG A 13 11.25 -6.32 1.47
CA ARG A 13 12.57 -6.93 1.47
C ARG A 13 13.50 -6.11 2.34
N ASP A 14 14.23 -6.78 3.24
CA ASP A 14 15.12 -6.12 4.19
C ASP A 14 14.42 -5.00 5.00
N GLY A 15 13.17 -5.22 5.42
CA GLY A 15 12.39 -4.22 6.18
C GLY A 15 11.90 -3.03 5.35
N PHE A 16 12.08 -3.02 4.03
CA PHE A 16 11.71 -1.93 3.13
C PHE A 16 10.58 -2.34 2.17
N TYR A 17 9.50 -1.57 2.13
CA TYR A 17 8.39 -1.80 1.19
C TYR A 17 8.78 -1.33 -0.21
N ILE A 18 8.78 -2.25 -1.18
CA ILE A 18 9.06 -2.02 -2.59
C ILE A 18 7.73 -2.06 -3.35
N PRO A 19 7.22 -0.91 -3.82
CA PRO A 19 5.97 -0.88 -4.57
C PRO A 19 6.13 -1.52 -5.95
N GLY A 20 5.06 -2.13 -6.47
CA GLY A 20 5.13 -2.82 -7.77
C GLY A 20 5.60 -1.94 -8.94
N ILE A 21 5.33 -0.63 -8.90
CA ILE A 21 5.83 0.31 -9.92
C ILE A 21 7.37 0.46 -9.90
N MET A 22 8.02 0.32 -8.74
CA MET A 22 9.47 0.30 -8.66
C MET A 22 10.02 -0.94 -9.37
N LYS A 23 9.37 -2.08 -9.18
CA LYS A 23 9.76 -3.33 -9.84
C LYS A 23 9.56 -3.28 -11.35
N ARG A 24 8.54 -2.55 -11.84
CA ARG A 24 8.42 -2.23 -13.27
C ARG A 24 9.54 -1.33 -13.77
N ALA A 25 9.99 -0.34 -12.99
CA ALA A 25 11.15 0.49 -13.32
C ALA A 25 12.41 -0.38 -13.50
N TRP A 26 12.70 -1.26 -12.53
CA TRP A 26 13.79 -2.23 -12.64
C TRP A 26 13.60 -3.14 -13.85
N GLY A 27 12.41 -3.71 -14.07
CA GLY A 27 12.13 -4.57 -15.22
C GLY A 27 12.39 -3.88 -16.56
N ALA A 28 12.02 -2.60 -16.68
CA ALA A 28 12.28 -1.79 -17.87
C ALA A 28 13.78 -1.51 -18.05
N GLY A 29 14.47 -1.07 -16.99
CA GLY A 29 15.93 -0.85 -17.01
C GLY A 29 16.72 -2.11 -17.34
N LEU A 30 16.31 -3.27 -16.81
CA LEU A 30 16.92 -4.57 -17.11
C LEU A 30 16.60 -5.08 -18.52
N THR A 31 15.49 -4.63 -19.11
CA THR A 31 15.19 -4.87 -20.53
C THR A 31 16.16 -4.07 -21.40
N ILE A 32 16.43 -2.81 -21.07
CA ILE A 32 17.45 -1.99 -21.75
C ILE A 32 18.85 -2.62 -21.57
N LEU A 33 19.20 -3.00 -20.34
CA LEU A 33 20.49 -3.63 -20.04
C LEU A 33 20.67 -4.95 -20.78
N SER A 34 19.61 -5.73 -21.01
CA SER A 34 19.67 -6.95 -21.81
C SER A 34 20.03 -6.66 -23.28
N GLU A 35 19.58 -5.52 -23.82
CA GLU A 35 19.94 -5.08 -25.17
C GLU A 35 21.40 -4.59 -25.23
N ILE A 36 21.84 -3.84 -24.21
CA ILE A 36 23.25 -3.46 -24.06
C ILE A 36 24.14 -4.70 -23.98
N ASP A 37 23.80 -5.68 -23.13
CA ASP A 37 24.56 -6.93 -23.00
C ASP A 37 24.60 -7.72 -24.32
N ARG A 38 23.49 -7.77 -25.08
CA ARG A 38 23.47 -8.38 -26.42
C ARG A 38 24.50 -7.74 -27.35
N ILE A 39 24.47 -6.42 -27.48
CA ILE A 39 25.39 -5.65 -28.34
C ILE A 39 26.83 -5.84 -27.86
N CYS A 40 27.09 -5.68 -26.56
CA CYS A 40 28.42 -5.84 -25.99
C CYS A 40 28.99 -7.24 -26.21
N ASN A 41 28.18 -8.30 -26.08
CA ASN A 41 28.62 -9.66 -26.35
C ASN A 41 28.86 -9.92 -27.84
N GLN A 42 28.03 -9.38 -28.73
CA GLN A 42 28.18 -9.54 -30.19
C GLN A 42 29.49 -8.94 -30.71
N TYR A 43 29.92 -7.81 -30.14
CA TYR A 43 31.11 -7.08 -30.58
C TYR A 43 32.33 -7.27 -29.69
N ASP A 44 32.26 -8.14 -28.68
CA ASP A 44 33.29 -8.32 -27.65
C ASP A 44 33.73 -6.98 -27.04
N ILE A 45 32.77 -6.30 -26.41
CA ILE A 45 32.95 -5.02 -25.73
C ILE A 45 32.75 -5.25 -24.22
N PRO A 46 33.79 -5.08 -23.40
CA PRO A 46 33.66 -5.17 -21.95
C PRO A 46 32.81 -4.03 -21.36
N TYR A 47 31.87 -4.40 -20.51
CA TYR A 47 31.21 -3.51 -19.55
C TYR A 47 31.10 -4.21 -18.20
N TYR A 48 30.81 -3.44 -17.16
CA TYR A 48 30.70 -3.91 -15.78
C TYR A 48 29.50 -3.27 -15.09
N ALA A 49 28.85 -3.96 -14.15
CA ALA A 49 27.89 -3.31 -13.25
C ALA A 49 28.60 -2.24 -12.41
N ALA A 50 27.91 -1.15 -12.09
CA ALA A 50 28.46 -0.02 -11.33
C ALA A 50 27.56 0.38 -10.14
N ALA A 51 28.12 1.19 -9.23
CA ALA A 51 27.40 1.83 -8.11
C ALA A 51 26.39 0.90 -7.39
N GLY A 52 25.14 1.34 -7.23
CA GLY A 52 24.08 0.59 -6.56
C GLY A 52 23.78 -0.76 -7.22
N THR A 53 23.90 -0.84 -8.55
CA THR A 53 23.73 -2.08 -9.31
C THR A 53 24.83 -3.10 -9.01
N LEU A 54 26.10 -2.68 -8.93
CA LEU A 54 27.21 -3.55 -8.53
C LEU A 54 27.06 -4.03 -7.08
N LEU A 55 26.71 -3.12 -6.19
CA LEU A 55 26.49 -3.44 -4.77
C LEU A 55 25.34 -4.45 -4.61
N GLY A 56 24.23 -4.24 -5.30
CA GLY A 56 23.10 -5.17 -5.34
C GLY A 56 23.48 -6.54 -5.91
N ALA A 57 24.25 -6.58 -7.00
CA ALA A 57 24.70 -7.83 -7.61
C ALA A 57 25.60 -8.65 -6.68
N VAL A 58 26.50 -8.00 -5.94
CA VAL A 58 27.41 -8.69 -5.01
C VAL A 58 26.73 -9.08 -3.70
N ARG A 59 25.91 -8.18 -3.13
CA ARG A 59 25.35 -8.36 -1.79
C ARG A 59 24.05 -9.16 -1.78
N ASN A 60 23.19 -8.95 -2.78
CA ASN A 60 21.82 -9.45 -2.80
C ASN A 60 21.55 -10.38 -4.00
N GLY A 61 22.36 -10.34 -5.06
CA GLY A 61 22.07 -11.00 -6.34
C GLY A 61 20.92 -10.36 -7.12
N GLN A 62 20.57 -9.11 -6.78
CA GLN A 62 19.43 -8.36 -7.32
C GLN A 62 19.57 -6.87 -6.96
N CYS A 63 18.73 -5.99 -7.52
CA CYS A 63 18.72 -4.55 -7.17
C CYS A 63 18.51 -4.36 -5.66
N ILE A 64 19.07 -3.28 -5.11
CA ILE A 64 18.89 -2.92 -3.70
C ILE A 64 17.47 -2.33 -3.51
N PRO A 65 16.74 -2.61 -2.40
CA PRO A 65 15.36 -2.15 -2.23
C PRO A 65 15.12 -0.63 -2.40
N TRP A 66 16.10 0.19 -2.02
CA TRP A 66 16.01 1.66 -1.98
C TRP A 66 16.86 2.34 -3.08
N ASP A 67 17.13 1.59 -4.14
CA ASP A 67 17.88 1.97 -5.33
C ASP A 67 16.95 1.83 -6.53
N ASP A 68 16.84 2.84 -7.38
CA ASP A 68 15.76 2.93 -8.38
C ASP A 68 16.23 2.92 -9.84
N ASP A 69 17.54 2.97 -10.07
CA ASP A 69 18.17 3.02 -11.38
C ASP A 69 19.08 1.79 -11.63
N ILE A 70 19.67 1.75 -12.82
CA ILE A 70 20.56 0.69 -13.27
C ILE A 70 21.82 1.34 -13.85
N ASP A 71 22.96 1.06 -13.22
CA ASP A 71 24.25 1.62 -13.57
C ASP A 71 25.20 0.58 -14.13
N ILE A 72 25.87 0.94 -15.21
CA ILE A 72 27.03 0.21 -15.72
C ILE A 72 28.22 1.14 -15.88
N MET A 73 29.40 0.55 -16.00
CA MET A 73 30.62 1.27 -16.30
C MET A 73 31.40 0.60 -17.44
N MET A 74 32.12 1.42 -18.20
CA MET A 74 32.97 1.01 -19.31
C MET A 74 34.29 1.75 -19.24
N LEU A 75 35.40 1.07 -19.55
CA LEU A 75 36.67 1.78 -19.77
C LEU A 75 36.54 2.65 -21.02
N ARG A 76 37.21 3.80 -21.07
CA ARG A 76 37.15 4.73 -22.21
C ARG A 76 37.25 4.04 -23.58
N LYS A 77 38.26 3.19 -23.77
CA LYS A 77 38.47 2.47 -25.04
C LYS A 77 37.27 1.61 -25.46
N ASP A 78 36.58 1.03 -24.48
CA ASP A 78 35.46 0.10 -24.68
C ASP A 78 34.17 0.90 -24.91
N TYR A 79 34.02 2.02 -24.18
CA TYR A 79 32.98 3.01 -24.41
C TYR A 79 33.05 3.63 -25.81
N ASP A 80 34.24 4.02 -26.28
CA ASP A 80 34.42 4.60 -27.62
C ASP A 80 34.06 3.58 -28.71
N LYS A 81 34.46 2.32 -28.53
CA LYS A 81 34.05 1.20 -29.41
C LYS A 81 32.54 0.98 -29.37
N PHE A 82 31.94 1.04 -28.19
CA PHE A 82 30.49 0.88 -28.00
C PHE A 82 29.71 1.98 -28.73
N LYS A 83 30.10 3.24 -28.54
CA LYS A 83 29.50 4.41 -29.19
C LYS A 83 29.49 4.28 -30.72
N GLU A 84 30.56 3.77 -31.32
CA GLU A 84 30.61 3.56 -32.76
C GLU A 84 29.65 2.46 -33.23
N VAL A 85 29.56 1.35 -32.50
CA VAL A 85 28.66 0.23 -32.83
C VAL A 85 27.18 0.61 -32.66
N LEU A 86 26.84 1.44 -31.67
CA LEU A 86 25.45 1.85 -31.42
C LEU A 86 24.80 2.59 -32.60
N LYS A 87 25.59 3.21 -33.49
CA LYS A 87 25.06 3.93 -34.67
C LYS A 87 24.23 3.01 -35.57
N ASP A 88 24.60 1.73 -35.65
CA ASP A 88 23.97 0.74 -36.51
C ASP A 88 23.10 -0.27 -35.75
N GLU A 89 23.44 -0.55 -34.48
CA GLU A 89 22.83 -1.66 -33.72
C GLU A 89 21.77 -1.24 -32.69
N LEU A 90 21.69 0.04 -32.31
CA LEU A 90 20.76 0.48 -31.28
C LEU A 90 19.31 0.35 -31.76
N ALA A 91 18.47 -0.29 -30.95
CA ALA A 91 17.04 -0.41 -31.23
C ALA A 91 16.39 0.97 -31.43
N LYS A 92 15.52 1.10 -32.44
CA LYS A 92 14.97 2.39 -32.90
C LYS A 92 14.19 3.16 -31.83
N GLU A 93 13.65 2.45 -30.85
CA GLU A 93 12.90 2.99 -29.72
C GLU A 93 13.77 3.42 -28.53
N LEU A 94 15.09 3.25 -28.62
CA LEU A 94 16.07 3.71 -27.64
C LEU A 94 16.83 4.93 -28.16
N SER A 95 17.29 5.77 -27.25
CA SER A 95 18.19 6.89 -27.50
C SER A 95 19.49 6.70 -26.74
N PHE A 96 20.59 7.03 -27.40
CA PHE A 96 21.90 7.18 -26.79
C PHE A 96 22.15 8.65 -26.46
N ASN A 97 22.06 8.99 -25.19
CA ASN A 97 22.12 10.36 -24.69
C ASN A 97 23.51 10.64 -24.13
N THR A 98 24.19 11.62 -24.73
CA THR A 98 25.51 12.07 -24.29
C THR A 98 25.53 13.59 -24.21
N LEU A 99 26.57 14.14 -23.59
CA LEU A 99 26.87 15.57 -23.61
C LEU A 99 26.94 16.15 -25.05
N GLU A 100 27.32 15.34 -26.04
CA GLU A 100 27.51 15.79 -27.42
C GLU A 100 26.22 15.73 -28.26
N THR A 101 25.32 14.80 -27.95
CA THR A 101 24.22 14.42 -28.85
C THR A 101 22.86 15.02 -28.48
N GLN A 102 22.68 15.52 -27.25
CA GLN A 102 21.39 16.07 -26.82
C GLN A 102 21.44 17.55 -26.45
N GLU A 103 20.61 18.35 -27.12
CA GLU A 103 20.27 19.70 -26.69
C GLU A 103 19.60 19.64 -25.30
N HIS A 104 20.04 20.50 -24.37
CA HIS A 104 19.51 20.58 -23.00
C HIS A 104 19.77 19.37 -22.08
N HIS A 105 20.72 18.49 -22.41
CA HIS A 105 21.17 17.43 -21.51
C HIS A 105 22.28 17.92 -20.55
N TYR A 106 21.88 18.47 -19.41
CA TYR A 106 22.78 19.03 -18.38
C TYR A 106 23.39 17.98 -17.43
N SER A 107 23.75 16.78 -17.92
CA SER A 107 24.36 15.71 -17.12
C SER A 107 25.67 15.24 -17.75
N PHE A 108 26.70 15.07 -16.92
CA PHE A 108 27.99 14.50 -17.33
C PHE A 108 27.94 13.00 -17.64
N PHE A 109 26.83 12.34 -17.31
CA PHE A 109 26.68 10.90 -17.49
C PHE A 109 26.06 10.56 -18.83
N THR A 110 26.56 9.50 -19.44
CA THR A 110 25.95 8.95 -20.66
C THR A 110 24.81 8.04 -20.26
N THR A 111 23.69 8.09 -20.97
CA THR A 111 22.54 7.22 -20.68
C THR A 111 21.99 6.60 -21.95
N ILE A 112 21.49 5.36 -21.85
CA ILE A 112 20.62 4.76 -22.87
C ILE A 112 19.21 4.76 -22.29
N SER A 113 18.27 5.43 -22.95
CA SER A 113 16.90 5.56 -22.48
C SER A 113 15.87 5.24 -23.55
N THR A 114 14.64 4.97 -23.15
CA THR A 114 13.50 4.98 -24.08
C THR A 114 13.28 6.39 -24.64
N GLN A 115 12.98 6.52 -25.94
CA GLN A 115 12.85 7.83 -26.61
C GLN A 115 11.64 8.65 -26.17
N SER A 116 10.54 7.97 -25.86
CA SER A 116 9.26 8.60 -25.52
C SER A 116 8.59 7.84 -24.40
N VAL A 117 7.82 8.57 -23.60
CA VAL A 117 6.88 7.93 -22.70
C VAL A 117 5.68 7.48 -23.51
N ASP A 118 5.40 6.19 -23.47
CA ASP A 118 4.29 5.58 -24.21
C ASP A 118 3.34 4.90 -23.24
N VAL A 119 2.07 5.30 -23.30
CA VAL A 119 1.03 4.78 -22.40
C VAL A 119 0.10 3.80 -23.09
N HIS A 120 0.19 3.53 -24.41
CA HIS A 120 -0.77 2.64 -25.08
C HIS A 120 -0.20 1.71 -26.16
N SER A 121 1.08 1.79 -26.55
CA SER A 121 1.62 0.96 -27.63
C SER A 121 2.23 -0.38 -27.17
N GLY A 122 2.83 -1.11 -28.11
CA GLY A 122 3.66 -2.29 -27.85
C GLY A 122 4.96 -1.96 -27.08
N LEU A 123 5.42 -0.71 -27.05
CA LEU A 123 6.60 -0.31 -26.29
C LEU A 123 6.36 -0.42 -24.78
N LEU A 124 5.18 -0.02 -24.29
CA LEU A 124 4.81 -0.17 -22.88
C LEU A 124 4.91 -1.64 -22.45
N ARG A 125 4.42 -2.58 -23.30
CA ARG A 125 4.49 -4.02 -23.07
C ARG A 125 5.93 -4.53 -23.08
N LYS A 126 6.72 -4.09 -24.08
CA LYS A 126 8.14 -4.46 -24.23
C LYS A 126 8.95 -4.07 -22.99
N TYR A 127 8.72 -2.88 -22.45
CA TYR A 127 9.39 -2.36 -21.25
C TYR A 127 8.57 -2.59 -19.98
N GLN A 128 8.01 -3.79 -19.84
CA GLN A 128 7.44 -4.31 -18.58
C GLN A 128 6.30 -3.48 -17.97
N GLU A 129 5.42 -2.94 -18.82
CA GLU A 129 4.27 -2.15 -18.41
C GLU A 129 4.67 -0.89 -17.60
N TYR A 130 5.90 -0.43 -17.77
CA TYR A 130 6.45 0.75 -17.10
C TYR A 130 6.11 2.02 -17.89
N PRO A 131 5.29 2.92 -17.34
CA PRO A 131 4.74 4.04 -18.10
C PRO A 131 5.61 5.29 -18.01
N PHE A 132 6.86 5.20 -17.55
CA PHE A 132 7.78 6.34 -17.49
C PHE A 132 9.02 6.05 -18.33
N MET A 133 9.86 7.07 -18.51
CA MET A 133 11.15 6.89 -19.20
C MET A 133 12.05 5.98 -18.36
N ALA A 134 12.48 4.87 -18.95
CA ALA A 134 13.50 4.00 -18.37
C ALA A 134 14.87 4.34 -18.95
N SER A 135 15.91 4.25 -18.13
CA SER A 135 17.29 4.48 -18.53
C SER A 135 18.26 3.51 -17.87
N VAL A 136 19.40 3.32 -18.52
CA VAL A 136 20.61 2.72 -17.96
C VAL A 136 21.72 3.74 -18.07
N ASP A 137 22.37 4.03 -16.95
CA ASP A 137 23.44 5.00 -16.85
C ASP A 137 24.79 4.31 -17.13
N ILE A 138 25.66 5.01 -17.88
CA ILE A 138 26.96 4.50 -18.32
C ILE A 138 28.05 5.43 -17.79
N PHE A 139 28.74 4.96 -16.75
CA PHE A 139 29.90 5.63 -16.19
C PHE A 139 31.15 5.29 -16.98
N VAL A 140 31.71 6.29 -17.66
CA VAL A 140 32.96 6.15 -18.39
C VAL A 140 34.13 6.24 -17.42
N ILE A 141 34.99 5.23 -17.46
CA ILE A 141 36.15 5.08 -16.59
C ILE A 141 37.40 5.52 -17.36
N ASP A 142 38.00 6.62 -16.91
CA ASP A 142 39.11 7.34 -17.52
C ASP A 142 40.38 7.27 -16.64
N GLU A 143 41.56 7.46 -17.25
CA GLU A 143 42.85 7.49 -16.58
C GLU A 143 43.06 8.82 -15.81
N LEU A 144 43.62 8.70 -14.60
CA LEU A 144 44.15 9.84 -13.84
C LEU A 144 45.59 10.16 -14.27
N SER A 145 45.96 11.44 -14.20
CA SER A 145 47.38 11.82 -14.22
C SER A 145 48.09 11.36 -12.94
N GLU A 146 49.34 10.93 -13.08
CA GLU A 146 50.21 10.64 -11.93
C GLU A 146 50.70 11.92 -11.22
N LYS A 147 50.44 13.09 -11.80
CA LYS A 147 50.86 14.41 -11.28
C LYS A 147 49.70 15.10 -10.56
N PRO A 148 49.77 15.29 -9.23
CA PRO A 148 48.70 15.92 -8.46
C PRO A 148 48.33 17.32 -8.94
N GLU A 149 49.29 18.12 -9.40
CA GLU A 149 49.04 19.48 -9.90
C GLU A 149 48.17 19.49 -11.18
N GLU A 150 48.30 18.47 -12.02
CA GLU A 150 47.52 18.31 -13.24
C GLU A 150 46.06 17.97 -12.90
N GLU A 151 45.85 17.09 -11.91
CA GLU A 151 44.53 16.72 -11.41
C GLU A 151 43.83 17.86 -10.67
N GLN A 152 44.57 18.62 -9.85
CA GLN A 152 44.02 19.81 -9.20
C GLN A 152 43.58 20.86 -10.23
N ARG A 153 44.33 21.03 -11.33
CA ARG A 153 43.91 21.90 -12.42
C ARG A 153 42.64 21.38 -13.09
N ARG A 154 42.59 20.09 -13.45
CA ARG A 154 41.41 19.46 -14.06
C ARG A 154 40.17 19.63 -13.18
N ARG A 155 40.30 19.42 -11.86
CA ARG A 155 39.23 19.64 -10.87
C ARG A 155 38.72 21.07 -10.89
N ARG A 156 39.62 22.08 -10.86
CA ARG A 156 39.22 23.50 -10.95
C ARG A 156 38.49 23.83 -12.24
N VAL A 157 38.97 23.28 -13.37
CA VAL A 157 38.35 23.49 -14.69
C VAL A 157 36.94 22.92 -14.73
N LEU A 158 36.78 21.65 -14.34
CA LEU A 158 35.48 20.97 -14.40
C LEU A 158 34.48 21.51 -13.38
N MET A 159 34.93 21.93 -12.19
CA MET A 159 34.11 22.70 -11.25
C MET A 159 33.66 24.05 -11.82
N GLY A 160 34.55 24.73 -12.57
CA GLY A 160 34.21 25.95 -13.29
C GLY A 160 33.12 25.71 -14.34
N PHE A 161 33.24 24.65 -15.14
CA PHE A 161 32.19 24.24 -16.07
C PHE A 161 30.85 23.96 -15.38
N LEU A 162 30.86 23.20 -14.28
CA LEU A 162 29.64 22.89 -13.52
C LEU A 162 28.98 24.16 -12.97
N ALA A 163 29.75 25.15 -12.51
CA ALA A 163 29.22 26.44 -12.06
C ALA A 163 28.53 27.19 -13.20
N ILE A 164 29.14 27.26 -14.39
CA ILE A 164 28.56 27.92 -15.57
C ILE A 164 27.27 27.22 -16.03
N LEU A 165 27.28 25.89 -16.15
CA LEU A 165 26.09 25.12 -16.57
C LEU A 165 24.92 25.29 -15.59
N ASN A 166 25.21 25.27 -14.28
CA ASN A 166 24.19 25.49 -13.25
C ASN A 166 23.58 26.89 -13.32
N ARG A 167 24.35 27.91 -13.71
CA ARG A 167 23.83 29.26 -13.93
C ARG A 167 23.02 29.34 -15.22
N LEU A 168 23.48 28.75 -16.33
CA LEU A 168 22.75 28.72 -17.59
C LEU A 168 21.34 28.14 -17.43
N LYS A 169 21.20 27.05 -16.66
CA LYS A 169 19.90 26.45 -16.32
C LYS A 169 18.92 27.42 -15.63
N LYS A 170 19.42 28.50 -15.01
CA LYS A 170 18.62 29.52 -14.30
C LYS A 170 18.33 30.77 -15.15
N ASN A 171 18.61 30.76 -16.45
CA ASN A 171 18.45 31.90 -17.39
C ASN A 171 19.10 33.22 -16.92
N PRO A 172 20.45 33.30 -16.89
CA PRO A 172 21.19 34.41 -16.28
C PRO A 172 21.47 35.57 -17.25
N GLU A 173 20.63 35.83 -18.26
CA GLU A 173 20.92 36.74 -19.39
C GLU A 173 21.20 38.23 -19.01
N LYS A 174 21.16 38.60 -17.73
CA LYS A 174 21.48 39.94 -17.21
C LYS A 174 22.41 39.96 -15.99
N ASP A 175 23.12 38.86 -15.75
CA ASP A 175 24.01 38.72 -14.59
C ASP A 175 25.47 39.08 -14.96
N ASP A 176 25.94 40.28 -14.61
CA ASP A 176 27.35 40.70 -14.84
C ASP A 176 28.34 39.70 -14.23
N THR A 177 27.95 39.05 -13.13
CA THR A 177 28.73 38.01 -12.45
C THR A 177 28.91 36.76 -13.32
N PHE A 178 27.96 36.44 -14.21
CA PHE A 178 28.07 35.30 -15.14
C PHE A 178 29.17 35.53 -16.18
N GLN A 179 29.27 36.74 -16.74
CA GLN A 179 30.28 37.06 -17.75
C GLN A 179 31.69 37.07 -17.15
N GLU A 180 31.84 37.54 -15.91
CA GLU A 180 33.13 37.46 -15.20
C GLU A 180 33.57 36.03 -14.92
N GLU A 181 32.66 35.17 -14.48
CA GLU A 181 32.95 33.75 -14.24
C GLU A 181 33.28 33.02 -15.53
N LEU A 182 32.57 33.31 -16.63
CA LEU A 182 32.84 32.73 -17.93
C LEU A 182 34.25 33.13 -18.42
N LYS A 183 34.63 34.41 -18.27
CA LYS A 183 36.00 34.88 -18.57
C LYS A 183 37.07 34.20 -17.71
N LYS A 184 36.79 33.96 -16.43
CA LYS A 184 37.70 33.22 -15.54
C LYS A 184 37.90 31.78 -16.04
N LEU A 185 36.82 31.12 -16.48
CA LEU A 185 36.88 29.79 -17.07
C LEU A 185 37.68 29.78 -18.38
N GLU A 186 37.41 30.73 -19.29
CA GLU A 186 38.13 30.91 -20.56
C GLU A 186 39.64 31.06 -20.35
N ASN A 187 40.05 31.88 -19.38
CA ASN A 187 41.46 32.04 -19.01
C ASN A 187 42.05 30.72 -18.47
N LEU A 188 41.29 29.98 -17.66
CA LEU A 188 41.75 28.73 -17.05
C LEU A 188 41.95 27.61 -18.08
N ILE A 189 41.11 27.56 -19.12
CA ILE A 189 41.22 26.59 -20.22
C ILE A 189 42.05 27.11 -21.40
N SER A 190 42.46 28.38 -21.37
CA SER A 190 43.18 29.06 -22.45
C SER A 190 42.44 28.99 -23.80
N ALA A 191 41.12 29.09 -23.78
CA ALA A 191 40.23 29.10 -24.94
C ALA A 191 39.16 30.18 -24.77
N HIS A 192 38.65 30.72 -25.87
CA HIS A 192 37.57 31.72 -25.87
C HIS A 192 36.34 31.11 -26.55
N PHE A 193 35.18 31.26 -25.93
CA PHE A 193 33.90 30.82 -26.51
C PHE A 193 33.35 31.89 -27.45
N ASP A 194 32.84 31.47 -28.58
CA ASP A 194 32.14 32.33 -29.51
C ASP A 194 30.80 32.73 -28.89
N ARG A 195 30.58 34.04 -28.72
CA ARG A 195 29.34 34.55 -28.12
C ARG A 195 28.17 34.55 -29.11
N ASP A 196 28.43 34.38 -30.39
CA ASP A 196 27.42 34.32 -31.45
C ASP A 196 26.90 32.88 -31.68
N LEU A 197 27.52 31.89 -31.03
CA LEU A 197 27.13 30.48 -31.11
C LEU A 197 26.55 29.99 -29.76
N PRO A 198 25.74 28.90 -29.76
CA PRO A 198 25.24 28.31 -28.53
C PRO A 198 26.36 27.94 -27.57
N LEU A 199 26.44 28.65 -26.44
CA LEU A 199 27.51 28.47 -25.45
C LEU A 199 27.54 27.04 -24.90
N GLU A 200 26.38 26.44 -24.66
CA GLU A 200 26.24 25.08 -24.11
C GLU A 200 27.04 24.04 -24.93
N ARG A 201 26.87 24.04 -26.25
CA ARG A 201 27.58 23.09 -27.13
C ARG A 201 29.10 23.27 -27.08
N GLN A 202 29.55 24.52 -26.95
CA GLN A 202 30.97 24.83 -26.83
C GLN A 202 31.53 24.38 -25.48
N LEU A 203 30.79 24.60 -24.39
CA LEU A 203 31.17 24.13 -23.06
C LEU A 203 31.31 22.60 -23.05
N TYR A 204 30.35 21.86 -23.59
CA TYR A 204 30.39 20.40 -23.64
C TYR A 204 31.59 19.85 -24.40
N LYS A 205 31.96 20.48 -25.53
CA LYS A 205 33.16 20.11 -26.28
C LYS A 205 34.44 20.29 -25.47
N GLU A 206 34.56 21.37 -24.72
CA GLU A 206 35.74 21.61 -23.87
C GLU A 206 35.74 20.72 -22.60
N ILE A 207 34.57 20.40 -22.06
CA ILE A 207 34.42 19.41 -20.98
C ILE A 207 34.96 18.05 -21.44
N GLU A 208 34.51 17.53 -22.59
CA GLU A 208 34.94 16.22 -23.09
C GLU A 208 36.46 16.16 -23.27
N LYS A 209 37.08 17.22 -23.83
CA LYS A 209 38.54 17.32 -23.94
C LYS A 209 39.25 17.20 -22.60
N GLU A 210 38.70 17.79 -21.56
CA GLU A 210 39.27 17.73 -20.21
C GLU A 210 39.04 16.38 -19.54
N LEU A 211 37.92 15.71 -19.82
CA LEU A 211 37.67 14.34 -19.38
C LEU A 211 38.69 13.37 -19.99
N ILE A 212 38.91 13.42 -21.31
CA ILE A 212 39.76 12.44 -22.02
C ILE A 212 41.27 12.73 -21.95
N LYS A 213 41.66 13.89 -21.41
CA LYS A 213 43.01 14.50 -21.53
C LYS A 213 44.18 13.58 -21.16
N TYR A 214 43.98 12.68 -20.20
CA TYR A 214 45.03 11.83 -19.65
C TYR A 214 44.96 10.37 -20.08
N ASN A 215 43.93 9.99 -20.86
CA ASN A 215 43.80 8.65 -21.39
C ASN A 215 44.97 8.29 -22.32
N GLY A 216 45.53 7.09 -22.14
CA GLY A 216 46.64 6.59 -22.94
C GLY A 216 48.02 7.11 -22.50
N LYS A 217 48.10 7.84 -21.37
CA LYS A 217 49.36 8.36 -20.81
C LYS A 217 49.93 7.48 -19.69
N ALA A 218 49.53 6.21 -19.67
CA ALA A 218 49.99 5.19 -18.72
C ALA A 218 49.71 5.54 -17.24
N GLY A 219 48.56 6.17 -16.96
CA GLY A 219 48.08 6.37 -15.60
C GLY A 219 47.84 5.03 -14.89
N LYS A 220 48.19 4.94 -13.60
CA LYS A 220 48.02 3.70 -12.81
C LYS A 220 46.64 3.60 -12.17
N ARG A 221 45.92 4.72 -12.08
CA ARG A 221 44.60 4.83 -11.47
C ARG A 221 43.55 5.21 -12.50
N LEU A 222 42.36 4.69 -12.29
CA LEU A 222 41.18 4.85 -13.12
C LEU A 222 40.02 5.40 -12.28
N THR A 223 39.13 6.16 -12.89
CA THR A 223 37.92 6.66 -12.21
C THR A 223 36.84 7.09 -13.21
N CYS A 224 35.59 7.18 -12.73
CA CYS A 224 34.61 8.07 -13.34
C CYS A 224 34.90 9.51 -12.91
N ILE A 225 35.43 10.33 -13.82
CA ILE A 225 35.92 11.69 -13.50
C ILE A 225 34.85 12.59 -12.85
N PRO A 226 33.58 12.65 -13.33
CA PRO A 226 32.54 13.42 -12.66
C PRO A 226 32.39 13.07 -11.18
N TRP A 227 32.45 11.78 -10.84
CA TRP A 227 32.42 11.31 -9.45
C TRP A 227 33.68 11.69 -8.68
N TYR A 228 34.86 11.48 -9.26
CA TYR A 228 36.15 11.81 -8.62
C TYR A 228 36.28 13.28 -8.23
N ILE A 229 35.70 14.19 -9.01
CA ILE A 229 35.72 15.63 -8.72
C ILE A 229 34.92 15.97 -7.45
N LEU A 230 33.85 15.22 -7.19
CA LEU A 230 33.02 15.36 -6.00
C LEU A 230 33.58 14.54 -4.84
N HIS A 231 34.19 13.39 -5.12
CA HIS A 231 34.67 12.40 -4.14
C HIS A 231 36.06 11.90 -4.55
N GLU A 232 37.13 12.52 -4.05
CA GLU A 232 38.51 12.19 -4.46
C GLU A 232 38.90 10.73 -4.20
N ASP A 233 38.21 10.06 -3.29
CA ASP A 233 38.44 8.64 -2.95
C ASP A 233 37.93 7.67 -4.02
N TYR A 234 37.10 8.13 -4.97
CA TYR A 234 36.50 7.30 -6.02
C TYR A 234 37.51 7.05 -7.14
N SER A 235 38.65 6.44 -6.84
CA SER A 235 39.64 6.07 -7.83
C SER A 235 40.25 4.71 -7.53
N TYR A 236 40.55 3.95 -8.59
CA TYR A 236 40.84 2.53 -8.49
C TYR A 236 42.13 2.18 -9.23
N PRO A 237 42.97 1.24 -8.72
CA PRO A 237 44.09 0.73 -9.48
C PRO A 237 43.64 0.06 -10.79
N LYS A 238 44.36 0.28 -11.89
CA LYS A 238 44.02 -0.28 -13.22
C LYS A 238 43.79 -1.80 -13.21
N ARG A 239 44.55 -2.53 -12.38
CA ARG A 239 44.42 -3.99 -12.18
C ARG A 239 43.02 -4.47 -11.79
N VAL A 240 42.20 -3.60 -11.19
CA VAL A 240 40.82 -3.92 -10.80
C VAL A 240 39.98 -4.36 -12.00
N PHE A 241 40.28 -3.82 -13.18
CA PHE A 241 39.55 -4.06 -14.44
C PHE A 241 40.25 -5.03 -15.40
N GLU A 242 41.37 -5.66 -14.99
CA GLU A 242 42.11 -6.60 -15.85
C GLU A 242 41.33 -7.89 -16.12
N LYS A 243 40.51 -8.31 -15.15
CA LYS A 243 39.71 -9.52 -15.24
C LYS A 243 38.25 -9.23 -14.94
N ARG A 244 37.39 -9.93 -15.67
CA ARG A 244 35.94 -9.86 -15.57
C ARG A 244 35.39 -11.22 -15.16
N LYS A 245 34.41 -11.22 -14.28
CA LYS A 245 33.59 -12.40 -14.00
C LYS A 245 32.11 -12.05 -14.12
N ARG A 246 31.26 -13.03 -14.42
CA ARG A 246 29.79 -12.84 -14.35
C ARG A 246 29.29 -13.43 -13.04
N VAL A 247 28.40 -12.71 -12.37
CA VAL A 247 27.74 -13.17 -11.14
C VAL A 247 26.23 -13.31 -11.36
N PRO A 248 25.54 -14.22 -10.65
CA PRO A 248 24.09 -14.31 -10.72
C PRO A 248 23.42 -12.98 -10.40
N PHE A 249 22.42 -12.59 -11.20
CA PHE A 249 21.64 -11.38 -10.98
C PHE A 249 20.22 -11.58 -11.52
N TYR A 250 19.24 -11.64 -10.61
CA TYR A 250 17.90 -12.17 -10.90
C TYR A 250 17.97 -13.52 -11.64
N THR A 251 17.25 -13.69 -12.75
CA THR A 251 17.26 -14.90 -13.59
C THR A 251 18.43 -14.96 -14.58
N GLY A 252 19.30 -13.94 -14.58
CA GLY A 252 20.44 -13.82 -15.49
C GLY A 252 21.78 -13.75 -14.76
N SER A 253 22.74 -13.10 -15.42
CA SER A 253 24.03 -12.79 -14.82
C SER A 253 24.53 -11.43 -15.30
N LEU A 254 25.28 -10.74 -14.44
CA LEU A 254 25.90 -9.46 -14.77
C LEU A 254 27.43 -9.54 -14.73
N PRO A 255 28.13 -8.94 -15.71
CA PRO A 255 29.57 -8.81 -15.63
C PRO A 255 29.97 -7.82 -14.55
N ILE A 256 30.95 -8.20 -13.73
CA ILE A 256 31.56 -7.35 -12.71
C ILE A 256 33.08 -7.47 -12.77
N PRO A 257 33.83 -6.45 -12.29
CA PRO A 257 35.28 -6.54 -12.20
C PRO A 257 35.65 -7.61 -11.16
N GLU A 258 36.69 -8.42 -11.41
CA GLU A 258 37.12 -9.40 -10.41
C GLU A 258 37.58 -8.71 -9.11
N GLY A 259 38.13 -7.50 -9.23
CA GLY A 259 38.50 -6.62 -8.11
C GLY A 259 37.36 -5.78 -7.52
N TYR A 260 36.09 -6.18 -7.65
CA TYR A 260 34.92 -5.40 -7.21
C TYR A 260 34.98 -4.94 -5.74
N ASP A 261 35.61 -5.69 -4.83
CA ASP A 261 35.74 -5.32 -3.40
C ASP A 261 36.48 -3.98 -3.23
N VAL A 262 37.49 -3.70 -4.09
CA VAL A 262 38.22 -2.43 -4.06
C VAL A 262 37.32 -1.26 -4.48
N ILE A 263 36.44 -1.49 -5.47
CA ILE A 263 35.49 -0.48 -5.95
C ILE A 263 34.46 -0.18 -4.86
N LEU A 264 33.80 -1.23 -4.34
CA LEU A 264 32.74 -1.07 -3.34
C LEU A 264 33.24 -0.45 -2.03
N ARG A 265 34.47 -0.75 -1.60
CA ARG A 265 35.07 -0.10 -0.42
C ARG A 265 35.39 1.37 -0.64
N ALA A 266 35.82 1.74 -1.84
CA ALA A 266 36.09 3.14 -2.17
C ALA A 266 34.78 3.95 -2.27
N GLU A 267 33.71 3.36 -2.81
CA GLU A 267 32.43 4.05 -3.00
C GLU A 267 31.57 4.07 -1.73
N PHE A 268 31.50 2.97 -0.99
CA PHE A 268 30.55 2.76 0.11
C PHE A 268 31.19 2.41 1.46
N GLY A 269 32.53 2.29 1.53
CA GLY A 269 33.22 1.87 2.76
C GLY A 269 32.87 0.43 3.17
N GLU A 270 32.32 0.25 4.37
CA GLU A 270 31.84 -1.05 4.87
C GLU A 270 30.50 -1.44 4.21
N TYR A 271 30.53 -1.75 2.91
CA TYR A 271 29.36 -1.90 2.04
C TYR A 271 28.40 -3.06 2.40
N HIS A 272 28.81 -3.95 3.30
CA HIS A 272 27.92 -4.96 3.88
C HIS A 272 26.91 -4.35 4.88
N ARG A 273 27.19 -3.17 5.42
CA ARG A 273 26.23 -2.38 6.19
C ARG A 273 25.18 -1.81 5.24
N LYS A 274 23.91 -1.93 5.64
CA LYS A 274 22.79 -1.32 4.92
C LYS A 274 22.70 0.16 5.30
N VAL A 275 22.71 1.03 4.29
CA VAL A 275 22.57 2.50 4.38
C VAL A 275 21.52 2.89 3.35
N ARG A 276 20.51 3.66 3.76
CA ARG A 276 19.31 4.00 2.98
C ARG A 276 19.22 5.48 2.62
N ALA A 277 19.82 6.38 3.43
CA ALA A 277 19.74 7.83 3.21
C ALA A 277 20.54 8.31 2.00
N ASP A 278 21.53 7.53 1.55
CA ASP A 278 22.47 7.94 0.53
C ASP A 278 21.89 7.83 -0.90
N GLY A 279 22.40 8.66 -1.81
CA GLY A 279 21.96 8.72 -3.20
C GLY A 279 22.26 10.06 -3.87
N ALA A 280 22.57 10.00 -5.17
CA ALA A 280 22.95 11.16 -5.96
C ALA A 280 21.77 11.94 -6.57
N HIS A 281 20.57 11.39 -6.49
CA HIS A 281 19.36 11.98 -7.07
C HIS A 281 18.14 11.74 -6.18
N ASN A 282 17.04 12.40 -6.53
CA ASN A 282 15.78 12.23 -5.84
C ASN A 282 15.20 10.84 -6.12
N TYR A 283 14.71 10.18 -5.06
CA TYR A 283 14.03 8.89 -5.13
C TYR A 283 12.49 9.07 -5.01
N PRO A 284 11.68 8.28 -5.74
CA PRO A 284 12.10 7.54 -6.91
C PRO A 284 12.37 8.49 -8.09
N TYR A 285 13.35 8.19 -8.94
CA TYR A 285 13.79 9.06 -10.05
C TYR A 285 12.62 9.48 -10.96
N PHE A 286 11.62 8.60 -11.09
CA PHE A 286 10.48 8.78 -11.98
C PHE A 286 9.36 9.65 -11.42
N LYS A 287 9.41 10.04 -10.13
CA LYS A 287 8.39 10.92 -9.53
C LYS A 287 8.26 12.25 -10.29
N LYS A 288 9.37 12.76 -10.84
CA LYS A 288 9.41 13.99 -11.65
C LYS A 288 8.60 13.89 -12.95
N PHE A 289 8.38 12.68 -13.47
CA PHE A 289 7.64 12.47 -14.72
C PHE A 289 6.13 12.38 -14.53
N LYS A 290 5.63 12.15 -13.30
CA LYS A 290 4.18 12.03 -13.03
C LYS A 290 3.39 13.24 -13.53
N GLY A 291 3.80 14.46 -13.17
CA GLY A 291 3.11 15.68 -13.58
C GLY A 291 3.14 15.91 -15.10
N MET A 292 4.22 15.52 -15.77
CA MET A 292 4.33 15.60 -17.24
C MET A 292 3.31 14.68 -17.91
N LEU A 293 3.13 13.45 -17.42
CA LEU A 293 2.20 12.49 -18.00
C LEU A 293 0.74 12.87 -17.75
N GLN A 294 0.43 13.34 -16.55
CA GLN A 294 -0.90 13.85 -16.24
C GLN A 294 -1.28 15.02 -17.15
N GLN A 295 -0.35 15.94 -17.43
CA GLN A 295 -0.58 17.05 -18.37
C GLN A 295 -0.70 16.59 -19.82
N HIS A 296 0.14 15.65 -20.25
CA HIS A 296 0.21 15.22 -21.66
C HIS A 296 -0.95 14.30 -22.04
N PHE A 297 -1.31 13.37 -21.16
CA PHE A 297 -2.32 12.34 -21.43
C PHE A 297 -3.70 12.65 -20.84
N LYS A 298 -3.80 13.58 -19.88
CA LYS A 298 -5.08 14.01 -19.24
C LYS A 298 -5.93 12.80 -18.85
N ASP A 299 -7.14 12.69 -19.42
CA ASP A 299 -8.11 11.63 -19.14
C ASP A 299 -7.65 10.23 -19.60
N ARG A 300 -6.55 10.14 -20.37
CA ARG A 300 -5.93 8.87 -20.79
C ARG A 300 -4.86 8.38 -19.80
N TRP A 301 -4.52 9.17 -18.78
CA TRP A 301 -3.62 8.78 -17.72
C TRP A 301 -4.37 8.01 -16.62
N MET A 302 -3.67 7.13 -15.91
CA MET A 302 -4.26 6.41 -14.79
C MET A 302 -4.71 7.39 -13.70
N PRO A 303 -5.94 7.28 -13.19
CA PRO A 303 -6.40 8.16 -12.12
C PRO A 303 -5.54 7.93 -10.87
N GLU A 304 -5.07 9.02 -10.28
CA GLU A 304 -4.47 9.01 -8.95
C GLU A 304 -5.57 9.13 -7.91
N TYR A 305 -5.41 8.46 -6.77
CA TYR A 305 -6.37 8.58 -5.68
C TYR A 305 -6.29 9.98 -5.08
N SER A 306 -7.43 10.67 -5.06
CA SER A 306 -7.62 11.92 -4.33
C SER A 306 -8.57 11.67 -3.18
N PHE A 307 -8.17 12.06 -1.97
CA PHE A 307 -9.03 11.99 -0.81
C PHE A 307 -10.25 12.92 -0.96
N SER A 308 -11.43 12.41 -0.59
CA SER A 308 -12.64 13.20 -0.40
C SER A 308 -13.24 12.96 0.98
N GLU A 309 -13.95 13.93 1.55
CA GLU A 309 -14.59 13.75 2.87
C GLU A 309 -15.65 12.63 2.86
N GLU A 310 -16.25 12.34 1.70
CA GLU A 310 -17.14 11.21 1.45
C GLU A 310 -16.47 9.85 1.72
N ASP A 311 -15.15 9.76 1.61
CA ASP A 311 -14.40 8.54 1.90
C ASP A 311 -14.54 8.17 3.38
N LEU A 312 -14.62 9.16 4.26
CA LEU A 312 -14.80 8.96 5.71
C LEU A 312 -16.25 8.66 6.10
N ILE A 313 -17.22 8.89 5.20
CA ILE A 313 -18.65 8.68 5.48
C ILE A 313 -18.96 7.19 5.40
N ARG A 314 -19.63 6.68 6.43
CA ARG A 314 -20.18 5.32 6.49
C ARG A 314 -21.70 5.35 6.56
N PRO A 315 -22.42 4.63 5.67
CA PRO A 315 -23.85 4.46 5.83
C PRO A 315 -24.16 3.65 7.09
N GLU A 316 -25.27 3.98 7.76
CA GLU A 316 -25.77 3.15 8.85
C GLU A 316 -26.43 1.90 8.28
N ILE A 317 -25.96 0.74 8.70
CA ILE A 317 -26.45 -0.57 8.25
C ILE A 317 -27.08 -1.25 9.45
N GLN A 318 -28.27 -1.81 9.24
CA GLN A 318 -28.98 -2.58 10.26
C GLN A 318 -29.12 -4.00 9.74
N ASN A 319 -28.32 -4.91 10.30
CA ASN A 319 -28.35 -6.31 9.90
C ASN A 319 -29.48 -7.06 10.64
N PHE A 320 -29.76 -8.30 10.21
CA PHE A 320 -30.84 -9.09 10.79
C PHE A 320 -30.63 -9.33 12.29
N ARG A 321 -29.38 -9.53 12.72
CA ARG A 321 -29.02 -9.72 14.13
C ARG A 321 -29.42 -8.49 14.96
N ASP A 322 -29.05 -7.30 14.52
CA ASP A 322 -29.42 -6.04 15.18
C ASP A 322 -30.94 -5.88 15.26
N LEU A 323 -31.66 -6.17 14.17
CA LEU A 323 -33.13 -6.17 14.14
C LEU A 323 -33.71 -7.17 15.14
N ALA A 324 -33.21 -8.41 15.17
CA ALA A 324 -33.69 -9.45 16.06
C ALA A 324 -33.48 -9.09 17.53
N MET A 325 -32.33 -8.53 17.88
CA MET A 325 -32.06 -8.05 19.24
C MET A 325 -32.98 -6.89 19.63
N LEU A 326 -33.19 -5.92 18.73
CA LEU A 326 -34.09 -4.79 18.97
C LEU A 326 -35.55 -5.22 19.11
N THR A 327 -35.99 -6.24 18.37
CA THR A 327 -37.34 -6.80 18.50
C THR A 327 -37.55 -7.44 19.88
N VAL A 328 -36.57 -8.19 20.40
CA VAL A 328 -36.67 -8.76 21.76
C VAL A 328 -36.67 -7.64 22.82
N GLU A 329 -35.85 -6.60 22.66
CA GLU A 329 -35.91 -5.41 23.54
C GLU A 329 -37.27 -4.70 23.48
N ALA A 330 -37.87 -4.60 22.29
CA ALA A 330 -39.20 -4.05 22.12
C ALA A 330 -40.26 -4.87 22.86
N PHE A 331 -40.16 -6.19 22.90
CA PHE A 331 -41.04 -7.04 23.72
C PHE A 331 -40.89 -6.78 25.22
N HIS A 332 -39.67 -6.55 25.72
CA HIS A 332 -39.46 -6.13 27.11
C HIS A 332 -40.10 -4.76 27.41
N SER A 333 -39.98 -3.80 26.49
CA SER A 333 -40.61 -2.49 26.62
C SER A 333 -42.14 -2.62 26.61
N ALA A 334 -42.69 -3.40 25.67
CA ALA A 334 -44.11 -3.66 25.55
C ALA A 334 -44.68 -4.36 26.79
N LEU A 335 -43.93 -5.30 27.39
CA LEU A 335 -44.30 -5.93 28.66
C LEU A 335 -44.35 -4.91 29.80
N THR A 336 -43.42 -3.95 29.83
CA THR A 336 -43.42 -2.89 30.86
C THR A 336 -44.67 -2.00 30.73
N GLU A 337 -44.99 -1.55 29.51
CA GLU A 337 -46.19 -0.77 29.23
C GLU A 337 -47.48 -1.54 29.53
N LEU A 338 -47.51 -2.85 29.25
CA LEU A 338 -48.63 -3.71 29.59
C LEU A 338 -48.83 -3.78 31.10
N MET A 339 -47.76 -3.91 31.88
CA MET A 339 -47.83 -3.92 33.35
C MET A 339 -48.38 -2.60 33.90
N ASP A 340 -47.96 -1.46 33.33
CA ASP A 340 -48.48 -0.14 33.71
C ASP A 340 -49.99 -0.03 33.40
N ALA A 341 -50.43 -0.50 32.24
CA ALA A 341 -51.84 -0.52 31.87
C ALA A 341 -52.68 -1.43 32.81
N ILE A 342 -52.11 -2.57 33.23
CA ILE A 342 -52.72 -3.47 34.21
C ILE A 342 -52.87 -2.79 35.58
N GLU A 343 -51.84 -2.10 36.05
CA GLU A 343 -51.86 -1.37 37.33
C GLU A 343 -52.89 -0.23 37.33
N ASN A 344 -53.00 0.48 36.20
CA ASN A 344 -53.98 1.54 35.98
C ASN A 344 -55.40 1.02 35.64
N ARG A 345 -55.60 -0.30 35.56
CA ARG A 345 -56.88 -0.96 35.27
C ARG A 345 -57.47 -0.62 33.90
N GLU A 346 -56.61 -0.36 32.92
CA GLU A 346 -56.98 -0.03 31.54
C GLU A 346 -57.19 -1.31 30.71
N PHE A 347 -58.21 -2.12 31.05
CA PHE A 347 -58.39 -3.46 30.48
C PHE A 347 -58.53 -3.51 28.95
N PRO A 348 -59.29 -2.62 28.27
CA PRO A 348 -59.34 -2.62 26.81
C PRO A 348 -57.96 -2.38 26.17
N ARG A 349 -57.15 -1.52 26.79
CA ARG A 349 -55.77 -1.26 26.36
C ARG A 349 -54.87 -2.48 26.57
N CYS A 350 -55.03 -3.20 27.69
CA CYS A 350 -54.31 -4.44 27.95
C CYS A 350 -54.61 -5.50 26.89
N LEU A 351 -55.89 -5.75 26.59
CA LEU A 351 -56.31 -6.73 25.58
C LEU A 351 -55.78 -6.37 24.19
N SER A 352 -55.88 -5.08 23.80
CA SER A 352 -55.31 -4.60 22.55
C SER A 352 -53.79 -4.79 22.49
N LYS A 353 -53.07 -4.45 23.58
CA LYS A 353 -51.61 -4.56 23.62
C LYS A 353 -51.13 -6.01 23.56
N LEU A 354 -51.82 -6.92 24.26
CA LEU A 354 -51.53 -8.36 24.20
C LEU A 354 -51.71 -8.93 22.79
N ALA A 355 -52.78 -8.54 22.09
CA ALA A 355 -53.00 -8.96 20.71
C ALA A 355 -51.87 -8.45 19.78
N THR A 356 -51.49 -7.17 19.91
CA THR A 356 -50.36 -6.60 19.14
C THR A 356 -49.05 -7.31 19.44
N MET A 357 -48.73 -7.54 20.73
CA MET A 357 -47.50 -8.24 21.12
C MET A 357 -47.44 -9.66 20.54
N GLN A 358 -48.57 -10.37 20.51
CA GLN A 358 -48.63 -11.71 19.94
C GLN A 358 -48.46 -11.70 18.40
N GLU A 359 -49.08 -10.77 17.70
CA GLU A 359 -48.92 -10.60 16.25
C GLU A 359 -47.48 -10.24 15.86
N GLU A 360 -46.85 -9.35 16.62
CA GLU A 360 -45.43 -8.99 16.45
C GLU A 360 -44.51 -10.19 16.70
N ALA A 361 -44.79 -10.99 17.74
CA ALA A 361 -44.03 -12.20 18.04
C ALA A 361 -44.14 -13.26 16.94
N ILE A 362 -45.34 -13.51 16.41
CA ILE A 362 -45.55 -14.43 15.28
C ILE A 362 -44.78 -13.94 14.05
N THR A 363 -44.87 -12.65 13.73
CA THR A 363 -44.15 -12.05 12.60
C THR A 363 -42.65 -12.21 12.76
N PHE A 364 -42.13 -12.03 13.98
CA PHE A 364 -40.72 -12.23 14.28
C PHE A 364 -40.28 -13.69 14.16
N GLY A 365 -41.11 -14.63 14.62
CA GLY A 365 -40.87 -16.08 14.45
C GLY A 365 -40.73 -16.45 12.99
N ASN A 366 -41.68 -16.03 12.15
CA ASN A 366 -41.65 -16.27 10.70
C ASN A 366 -40.39 -15.68 10.04
N ALA A 367 -39.96 -14.50 10.48
CA ALA A 367 -38.74 -13.87 9.97
C ALA A 367 -37.46 -14.66 10.35
N ILE A 368 -37.41 -15.22 11.55
CA ILE A 368 -36.31 -16.11 11.97
C ILE A 368 -36.31 -17.39 11.14
N GLU A 369 -37.46 -18.02 10.94
CA GLU A 369 -37.57 -19.24 10.12
C GLU A 369 -37.12 -19.01 8.68
N GLN A 370 -37.51 -17.87 8.10
CA GLN A 370 -37.09 -17.52 6.75
C GLN A 370 -35.55 -17.36 6.64
N LYS A 371 -34.88 -16.89 7.70
CA LYS A 371 -33.43 -16.63 7.69
C LYS A 371 -32.59 -17.84 8.12
N LYS A 372 -33.05 -18.66 9.07
CA LYS A 372 -32.29 -19.77 9.67
C LYS A 372 -32.85 -21.16 9.38
N GLY A 373 -34.05 -21.25 8.80
CA GLY A 373 -34.80 -22.49 8.64
C GLY A 373 -35.74 -22.77 9.82
N GLU A 374 -36.64 -23.73 9.63
CA GLU A 374 -37.61 -24.18 10.65
C GLU A 374 -36.90 -24.90 11.82
N GLY A 375 -37.54 -24.89 13.00
CA GLY A 375 -37.09 -25.68 14.15
C GLY A 375 -35.92 -25.10 14.96
N THR A 376 -35.63 -23.80 14.82
CA THR A 376 -34.64 -23.13 15.68
C THR A 376 -35.14 -22.99 17.12
N LYS A 377 -34.21 -22.92 18.08
CA LYS A 377 -34.56 -22.76 19.50
C LYS A 377 -35.25 -21.42 19.75
N SER A 378 -34.84 -20.36 19.05
CA SER A 378 -35.53 -19.06 19.12
C SER A 378 -36.99 -19.15 18.73
N VAL A 379 -37.34 -19.89 17.66
CA VAL A 379 -38.74 -20.04 17.22
C VAL A 379 -39.58 -20.78 18.25
N SER A 380 -39.09 -21.90 18.81
CA SER A 380 -39.82 -22.60 19.88
C SER A 380 -40.07 -21.71 21.12
N LEU A 381 -39.11 -20.86 21.48
CA LEU A 381 -39.28 -19.91 22.59
C LEU A 381 -40.24 -18.75 22.26
N ILE A 382 -40.37 -18.37 20.99
CA ILE A 382 -41.39 -17.43 20.52
C ILE A 382 -42.77 -18.06 20.64
N GLU A 383 -42.92 -19.34 20.31
CA GLU A 383 -44.18 -20.08 20.49
C GLU A 383 -44.59 -20.12 21.97
N GLU A 384 -43.66 -20.47 22.88
CA GLU A 384 -43.89 -20.43 24.33
C GLU A 384 -44.29 -19.03 24.82
N TYR A 385 -43.64 -17.98 24.29
CA TYR A 385 -43.99 -16.60 24.59
C TYR A 385 -45.40 -16.24 24.10
N CYS A 386 -45.76 -16.61 22.87
CA CYS A 386 -47.09 -16.41 22.30
C CYS A 386 -48.19 -17.12 23.11
N GLU A 387 -47.92 -18.34 23.58
CA GLU A 387 -48.84 -19.10 24.44
C GLU A 387 -49.03 -18.38 25.79
N ALA A 388 -47.94 -17.93 26.41
CA ALA A 388 -48.01 -17.17 27.67
C ALA A 388 -48.80 -15.85 27.53
N LEU A 389 -48.67 -15.14 26.40
CA LEU A 389 -49.47 -13.94 26.11
C LEU A 389 -50.96 -14.29 25.93
N PHE A 390 -51.26 -15.40 25.27
CA PHE A 390 -52.64 -15.86 25.06
C PHE A 390 -53.33 -16.25 26.36
N GLU A 391 -52.65 -16.98 27.24
CA GLU A 391 -53.20 -17.32 28.57
C GLU A 391 -53.56 -16.05 29.36
N LEU A 392 -52.67 -15.06 29.36
CA LEU A 392 -52.90 -13.78 30.03
C LEU A 392 -54.08 -13.02 29.39
N TYR A 393 -54.20 -13.04 28.05
CA TYR A 393 -55.34 -12.44 27.34
C TYR A 393 -56.66 -13.08 27.77
N GLN A 394 -56.74 -14.42 27.77
CA GLN A 394 -57.95 -15.14 28.17
C GLN A 394 -58.36 -14.79 29.60
N ARG A 395 -57.41 -14.77 30.55
CA ARG A 395 -57.68 -14.45 31.95
C ARG A 395 -58.19 -13.02 32.13
N ILE A 396 -57.59 -12.04 31.44
CA ILE A 396 -58.05 -10.64 31.50
C ILE A 396 -59.45 -10.53 30.88
N SER A 397 -59.70 -11.21 29.76
CA SER A 397 -60.99 -11.19 29.06
C SER A 397 -62.12 -11.80 29.90
N GLU A 398 -61.87 -12.95 30.53
CA GLU A 398 -62.81 -13.61 31.44
C GLU A 398 -63.15 -12.75 32.67
N GLN A 399 -62.19 -11.97 33.18
CA GLN A 399 -62.43 -11.04 34.28
C GLN A 399 -63.17 -9.78 33.82
N GLY A 400 -62.85 -9.27 32.62
CA GLY A 400 -63.60 -8.26 31.89
C GLY A 400 -65.10 -8.55 31.83
N ALA A 401 -65.44 -9.79 31.50
CA ALA A 401 -66.82 -10.26 31.33
C ALA A 401 -67.61 -10.45 32.64
N ARG A 402 -66.95 -10.56 33.81
CA ARG A 402 -67.60 -10.86 35.11
C ARG A 402 -68.06 -9.63 35.92
N GLY A 403 -67.79 -8.40 35.46
CA GLY A 403 -68.53 -7.20 35.87
C GLY A 403 -68.38 -6.67 37.30
N ASP A 404 -67.37 -7.07 38.09
CA ASP A 404 -67.20 -6.54 39.47
C ASP A 404 -65.79 -5.99 39.71
N PHE A 405 -65.64 -4.66 39.55
CA PHE A 405 -64.32 -3.98 39.55
C PHE A 405 -64.06 -3.10 40.79
N SER A 406 -64.98 -3.06 41.75
CA SER A 406 -64.81 -2.28 42.99
C SER A 406 -63.95 -3.00 44.04
N LYS A 407 -63.80 -4.32 43.94
CA LYS A 407 -62.95 -5.15 44.81
C LYS A 407 -62.07 -6.09 43.99
N GLY A 408 -61.06 -5.52 43.31
CA GLY A 408 -59.94 -6.30 42.78
C GLY A 408 -59.24 -7.03 43.93
N SER A 409 -59.57 -8.31 44.11
CA SER A 409 -59.03 -9.10 45.23
C SER A 409 -57.50 -9.19 45.11
N ALA A 410 -56.80 -9.18 46.24
CA ALA A 410 -55.35 -9.37 46.30
C ALA A 410 -54.86 -10.62 45.55
N LEU A 411 -55.75 -11.59 45.29
CA LEU A 411 -55.51 -12.79 44.49
C LEU A 411 -55.25 -12.49 43.01
N LEU A 412 -55.92 -11.48 42.44
CA LEU A 412 -55.84 -11.10 41.03
C LEU A 412 -54.49 -10.44 40.71
N VAL A 413 -54.07 -9.51 41.57
CA VAL A 413 -52.73 -8.90 41.53
C VAL A 413 -51.63 -9.94 41.75
N LYS A 414 -51.86 -10.94 42.63
CA LYS A 414 -50.90 -12.02 42.88
C LYS A 414 -50.79 -12.98 41.69
N ALA A 415 -51.88 -13.28 41.00
CA ALA A 415 -51.89 -14.09 39.78
C ALA A 415 -51.18 -13.38 38.62
N LEU A 416 -51.45 -12.09 38.42
CA LEU A 416 -50.79 -11.26 37.39
C LEU A 416 -49.28 -11.12 37.63
N LYS A 417 -48.84 -11.07 38.90
CA LYS A 417 -47.41 -11.11 39.25
C LYS A 417 -46.73 -12.42 38.85
N LYS A 418 -47.44 -13.56 38.97
CA LYS A 418 -46.92 -14.88 38.57
C LYS A 418 -46.79 -14.94 37.04
N GLU A 419 -47.78 -14.46 36.31
CA GLU A 419 -47.74 -14.45 34.83
C GLU A 419 -46.70 -13.50 34.27
N ARG A 420 -46.56 -12.30 34.85
CA ARG A 420 -45.45 -11.40 34.53
C ARG A 420 -44.11 -12.11 34.64
N LYS A 421 -43.90 -12.88 35.71
CA LYS A 421 -42.65 -13.62 35.92
C LYS A 421 -42.45 -14.67 34.84
N ASN A 422 -43.50 -15.40 34.47
CA ASN A 422 -43.43 -16.41 33.40
C ASN A 422 -43.08 -15.76 32.06
N ILE A 423 -43.78 -14.69 31.66
CA ILE A 423 -43.52 -13.97 30.40
C ILE A 423 -42.11 -13.37 30.39
N LEU A 424 -41.66 -12.79 31.51
CA LEU A 424 -40.30 -12.27 31.63
C LEU A 424 -39.25 -13.38 31.47
N THR A 425 -39.49 -14.56 32.06
CA THR A 425 -38.59 -15.72 31.92
C THR A 425 -38.54 -16.20 30.45
N CYS A 426 -39.69 -16.20 29.76
CA CYS A 426 -39.73 -16.51 28.32
C CYS A 426 -38.90 -15.52 27.51
N LEU A 427 -39.01 -14.22 27.79
CA LEU A 427 -38.24 -13.18 27.11
C LEU A 427 -36.73 -13.27 27.42
N GLU A 428 -36.34 -13.56 28.67
CA GLU A 428 -34.93 -13.77 29.04
C GLU A 428 -34.34 -14.98 28.31
N ASN A 429 -35.08 -16.09 28.24
CA ASN A 429 -34.69 -17.29 27.49
C ASN A 429 -34.61 -17.01 25.99
N LEU A 430 -35.60 -16.28 25.44
CA LEU A 430 -35.64 -15.89 24.04
C LEU A 430 -34.45 -15.00 23.68
N GLN A 431 -34.12 -14.03 24.53
CA GLN A 431 -32.95 -13.17 24.35
C GLN A 431 -31.66 -13.99 24.25
N ALA A 432 -31.46 -14.93 25.16
CA ALA A 432 -30.29 -15.81 25.15
C ALA A 432 -30.26 -16.72 23.91
N ALA A 433 -31.42 -17.23 23.47
CA ALA A 433 -31.50 -18.05 22.26
C ALA A 433 -31.21 -17.24 20.99
N VAL A 434 -31.79 -16.05 20.85
CA VAL A 434 -31.53 -15.14 19.71
C VAL A 434 -30.06 -14.76 19.64
N GLN A 435 -29.42 -14.47 20.78
CA GLN A 435 -27.97 -14.19 20.82
C GLN A 435 -27.13 -15.39 20.34
N LYS A 436 -27.56 -16.62 20.63
CA LYS A 436 -26.86 -17.85 20.24
C LYS A 436 -27.10 -18.21 18.76
N ASP A 437 -28.33 -18.03 18.27
CA ASP A 437 -28.73 -18.36 16.91
C ASP A 437 -28.18 -17.32 15.91
N PHE A 438 -28.01 -16.06 16.34
CA PHE A 438 -27.47 -14.95 15.55
C PHE A 438 -26.14 -14.44 16.13
N LYS A 439 -25.07 -15.21 15.87
CA LYS A 439 -23.69 -14.82 16.15
C LYS A 439 -23.26 -13.59 15.35
N LYS A 440 -22.26 -12.88 15.86
CA LYS A 440 -21.63 -11.76 15.13
C LYS A 440 -20.79 -12.31 13.98
N GLN A 441 -21.06 -11.87 12.77
CA GLN A 441 -20.39 -12.37 11.58
C GLN A 441 -19.17 -11.50 11.25
N VAL A 442 -18.00 -12.14 11.17
CA VAL A 442 -16.73 -11.52 10.77
C VAL A 442 -16.28 -12.17 9.47
N VAL A 443 -16.26 -11.39 8.40
CA VAL A 443 -15.89 -11.84 7.06
C VAL A 443 -14.46 -11.40 6.74
N PHE A 444 -13.60 -12.33 6.37
CA PHE A 444 -12.23 -12.08 5.94
C PHE A 444 -12.16 -12.18 4.41
N LEU A 445 -11.60 -11.15 3.77
CA LEU A 445 -11.48 -11.06 2.31
C LEU A 445 -10.00 -11.04 1.85
N PRO A 446 -9.24 -12.13 2.02
CA PRO A 446 -7.89 -12.23 1.50
C PRO A 446 -7.90 -12.43 -0.02
N HIS A 447 -7.01 -11.76 -0.74
CA HIS A 447 -6.86 -11.97 -2.19
C HIS A 447 -5.80 -13.06 -2.53
N SER A 448 -4.90 -13.37 -1.60
CA SER A 448 -3.83 -14.35 -1.81
C SER A 448 -3.62 -15.27 -0.60
N ALA A 449 -3.37 -16.55 -0.87
CA ALA A 449 -3.03 -17.58 0.12
C ALA A 449 -1.71 -17.25 0.82
N LYS A 450 -0.72 -16.71 0.09
CA LYS A 450 0.56 -16.25 0.65
C LYS A 450 0.34 -15.18 1.73
N HIS A 451 -0.56 -14.24 1.46
CA HIS A 451 -0.83 -13.10 2.36
C HIS A 451 -1.84 -13.43 3.46
N PHE A 452 -2.53 -14.58 3.38
CA PHE A 452 -3.42 -15.03 4.46
C PHE A 452 -2.70 -15.22 5.79
N ALA A 453 -1.38 -15.46 5.78
CA ALA A 453 -0.57 -15.53 7.00
C ALA A 453 -0.67 -14.26 7.89
N SER A 454 -1.01 -13.10 7.34
CA SER A 454 -1.20 -11.86 8.12
C SER A 454 -2.54 -11.81 8.86
N LEU A 455 -3.48 -12.69 8.52
CA LEU A 455 -4.82 -12.75 9.10
C LEU A 455 -5.07 -14.07 9.84
N ARG A 456 -4.41 -15.15 9.43
CA ARG A 456 -4.61 -16.51 9.95
C ARG A 456 -4.59 -16.57 11.48
N PRO A 457 -3.58 -16.05 12.21
CA PRO A 457 -3.60 -16.13 13.67
C PRO A 457 -4.78 -15.38 14.31
N LEU A 458 -5.27 -14.31 13.68
CA LEU A 458 -6.47 -13.59 14.11
C LEU A 458 -7.73 -14.44 13.86
N VAL A 459 -7.83 -15.09 12.70
CA VAL A 459 -8.92 -16.02 12.40
C VAL A 459 -8.98 -17.12 13.47
N ASP A 460 -7.85 -17.75 13.79
CA ASP A 460 -7.76 -18.78 14.82
C ASP A 460 -8.28 -18.25 16.17
N ALA A 461 -7.84 -17.07 16.59
CA ALA A 461 -8.25 -16.44 17.85
C ALA A 461 -9.74 -16.01 17.90
N LEU A 462 -10.39 -15.82 16.74
CA LEU A 462 -11.82 -15.51 16.66
C LEU A 462 -12.69 -16.77 16.53
N LEU A 463 -12.17 -17.87 15.98
CA LEU A 463 -12.87 -19.16 15.91
C LEU A 463 -13.09 -19.78 17.30
N GLU A 464 -12.27 -19.42 18.28
CA GLU A 464 -12.42 -19.83 19.68
C GLU A 464 -13.58 -19.10 20.41
N GLU A 465 -14.14 -18.04 19.83
CA GLU A 465 -15.19 -17.23 20.47
C GLU A 465 -16.60 -17.75 20.14
N GLU A 466 -17.37 -18.13 21.16
CA GLU A 466 -18.70 -18.72 20.96
C GLU A 466 -19.70 -17.77 20.27
N GLU A 467 -19.57 -16.45 20.49
CA GLU A 467 -20.45 -15.41 19.94
C GLU A 467 -20.08 -14.96 18.52
N ILE A 468 -18.99 -15.47 17.95
CA ILE A 468 -18.48 -15.06 16.64
C ILE A 468 -18.66 -16.19 15.62
N GLU A 469 -19.05 -15.82 14.42
CA GLU A 469 -18.97 -16.66 13.23
C GLU A 469 -17.96 -16.04 12.26
N CYS A 470 -16.90 -16.78 11.94
CA CYS A 470 -15.92 -16.35 10.94
C CYS A 470 -16.24 -16.94 9.58
N LYS A 471 -16.18 -16.12 8.52
CA LYS A 471 -16.24 -16.57 7.12
C LYS A 471 -14.95 -16.13 6.42
N ILE A 472 -14.30 -17.05 5.73
CA ILE A 472 -13.11 -16.75 4.93
C ILE A 472 -13.51 -16.86 3.48
N ILE A 473 -13.48 -15.73 2.77
CA ILE A 473 -13.88 -15.63 1.37
C ILE A 473 -12.68 -15.12 0.59
N PRO A 474 -11.84 -16.01 0.03
CA PRO A 474 -10.82 -15.62 -0.92
C PRO A 474 -11.46 -14.86 -2.08
N ILE A 475 -10.87 -13.73 -2.47
CA ILE A 475 -11.42 -12.86 -3.53
C ILE A 475 -10.55 -12.89 -4.78
N PRO A 476 -11.15 -12.86 -5.98
CA PRO A 476 -10.38 -12.79 -7.22
C PRO A 476 -9.67 -11.44 -7.38
N TYR A 477 -8.56 -11.45 -8.10
CA TYR A 477 -7.80 -10.25 -8.44
C TYR A 477 -7.27 -10.33 -9.87
N TYR A 478 -6.90 -9.18 -10.43
CA TYR A 478 -6.46 -9.04 -11.81
C TYR A 478 -5.09 -8.40 -11.86
N ASP A 479 -4.24 -8.89 -12.76
CA ASP A 479 -3.09 -8.12 -13.22
C ASP A 479 -3.57 -6.88 -13.99
N LYS A 480 -2.85 -5.77 -13.85
CA LYS A 480 -3.08 -4.54 -14.58
C LYS A 480 -1.99 -4.29 -15.59
N CYS A 481 -2.35 -3.80 -16.76
CA CYS A 481 -1.40 -3.18 -17.68
C CYS A 481 -0.91 -1.84 -17.14
N GLY A 482 0.17 -1.29 -17.71
CA GLY A 482 0.71 0.03 -17.37
C GLY A 482 -0.22 1.20 -17.72
N ASP A 483 -1.27 0.91 -18.50
CA ASP A 483 -2.34 1.83 -18.87
C ASP A 483 -3.62 1.63 -18.05
N GLY A 484 -3.57 0.77 -17.04
CA GLY A 484 -4.67 0.50 -16.12
C GLY A 484 -5.68 -0.54 -16.59
N ARG A 485 -5.62 -1.02 -17.85
CA ARG A 485 -6.50 -2.09 -18.32
C ARG A 485 -6.24 -3.39 -17.56
N LEU A 486 -7.31 -4.13 -17.25
CA LEU A 486 -7.21 -5.46 -16.65
C LEU A 486 -6.63 -6.45 -17.67
N LYS A 487 -5.78 -7.35 -17.21
CA LYS A 487 -5.09 -8.35 -18.02
C LYS A 487 -5.58 -9.76 -17.68
N GLU A 488 -4.96 -10.42 -16.71
CA GLU A 488 -5.22 -11.81 -16.34
C GLU A 488 -5.93 -11.85 -14.99
N ILE A 489 -6.94 -12.69 -14.85
CA ILE A 489 -7.68 -12.91 -13.60
C ILE A 489 -7.09 -14.09 -12.83
N HIS A 490 -7.02 -13.94 -11.52
CA HIS A 490 -6.44 -14.89 -10.59
C HIS A 490 -7.40 -15.18 -9.45
N TYR A 491 -7.49 -16.45 -9.06
CA TYR A 491 -8.26 -16.90 -7.90
C TYR A 491 -7.50 -18.01 -7.19
N GLU A 492 -7.12 -17.78 -5.94
CA GLU A 492 -6.27 -18.68 -5.14
C GLU A 492 -7.08 -19.50 -4.12
N GLY A 493 -8.41 -19.55 -4.21
CA GLY A 493 -9.25 -20.16 -3.16
C GLY A 493 -8.90 -21.62 -2.83
N GLU A 494 -8.47 -22.39 -3.83
CA GLU A 494 -8.03 -23.78 -3.64
C GLU A 494 -6.67 -23.91 -2.93
N ASP A 495 -5.84 -22.88 -2.96
CA ASP A 495 -4.50 -22.84 -2.37
C ASP A 495 -4.53 -22.48 -0.87
N PHE A 496 -5.71 -22.13 -0.33
CA PHE A 496 -5.88 -21.87 1.10
C PHE A 496 -5.76 -23.16 1.94
N PRO A 497 -5.30 -23.06 3.20
CA PRO A 497 -5.13 -24.23 4.06
C PRO A 497 -6.46 -24.98 4.28
N LYS A 498 -6.47 -26.29 4.04
CA LYS A 498 -7.68 -27.14 4.03
C LYS A 498 -8.33 -27.32 5.40
N GLU A 499 -7.66 -26.93 6.49
CA GLU A 499 -8.22 -26.88 7.83
C GLU A 499 -9.29 -25.80 8.04
N TYR A 500 -9.38 -24.82 7.13
CA TYR A 500 -10.40 -23.78 7.18
C TYR A 500 -11.55 -24.06 6.22
N GLU A 501 -12.77 -23.73 6.65
CA GLU A 501 -13.93 -23.68 5.76
C GLU A 501 -13.82 -22.45 4.86
N ILE A 502 -13.52 -22.68 3.59
CA ILE A 502 -13.42 -21.65 2.57
C ILE A 502 -14.79 -21.49 1.90
N VAL A 503 -15.28 -20.25 1.85
CA VAL A 503 -16.54 -19.90 1.21
C VAL A 503 -16.25 -19.37 -0.18
N ASP A 504 -16.89 -19.94 -1.20
CA ASP A 504 -16.85 -19.42 -2.56
C ASP A 504 -17.47 -18.01 -2.59
N TYR A 505 -16.73 -17.06 -3.18
CA TYR A 505 -17.15 -15.67 -3.26
C TYR A 505 -18.44 -15.46 -4.07
N ASN A 506 -18.79 -16.40 -4.97
CA ASN A 506 -20.06 -16.38 -5.72
C ASN A 506 -21.26 -16.85 -4.87
N CYS A 507 -21.01 -17.48 -3.73
CA CYS A 507 -22.05 -18.03 -2.86
C CYS A 507 -22.38 -17.13 -1.67
N TYR A 508 -21.79 -15.93 -1.59
CA TYR A 508 -21.99 -15.00 -0.48
C TYR A 508 -22.56 -13.66 -0.96
N ASP A 509 -23.83 -13.40 -0.65
CA ASP A 509 -24.50 -12.15 -1.00
C ASP A 509 -24.37 -11.12 0.13
N PHE A 510 -23.46 -10.17 -0.03
CA PHE A 510 -23.21 -9.10 0.94
C PHE A 510 -24.44 -8.22 1.20
N SER A 511 -25.34 -8.06 0.22
CA SER A 511 -26.54 -7.23 0.36
C SER A 511 -27.62 -7.90 1.22
N VAL A 512 -27.58 -9.23 1.32
CA VAL A 512 -28.51 -10.06 2.11
C VAL A 512 -27.93 -10.43 3.48
N GLU A 513 -26.62 -10.70 3.54
CA GLU A 513 -25.96 -11.12 4.78
C GLU A 513 -25.65 -9.96 5.72
N LEU A 514 -25.25 -8.79 5.18
CA LEU A 514 -24.92 -7.58 5.95
C LEU A 514 -24.01 -7.86 7.17
N PRO A 515 -22.79 -8.40 6.95
CA PRO A 515 -21.92 -8.82 8.05
C PRO A 515 -21.63 -7.71 9.06
N ASP A 516 -21.46 -8.08 10.34
CA ASP A 516 -21.12 -7.14 11.40
C ASP A 516 -19.75 -6.48 11.19
N CYS A 517 -18.81 -7.24 10.60
CA CYS A 517 -17.46 -6.80 10.33
C CYS A 517 -16.90 -7.44 9.07
N ILE A 518 -16.21 -6.63 8.26
CA ILE A 518 -15.39 -7.10 7.14
C ILE A 518 -13.94 -6.74 7.44
N VAL A 519 -13.04 -7.71 7.28
CA VAL A 519 -11.59 -7.54 7.43
C VAL A 519 -10.93 -7.69 6.06
N ILE A 520 -10.25 -6.64 5.62
CA ILE A 520 -9.47 -6.61 4.37
C ILE A 520 -7.98 -6.50 4.68
N ASN A 521 -7.15 -7.08 3.81
CA ASN A 521 -5.71 -6.85 3.81
C ASN A 521 -5.20 -6.14 2.55
N SER A 522 -6.05 -5.95 1.52
CA SER A 522 -5.75 -5.16 0.33
C SER A 522 -6.46 -3.80 0.39
N PRO A 523 -5.73 -2.67 0.60
CA PRO A 523 -6.35 -1.36 0.77
C PRO A 523 -6.44 -0.53 -0.53
N TYR A 524 -6.04 -1.09 -1.66
CA TYR A 524 -5.68 -0.29 -2.84
C TYR A 524 -6.86 0.09 -3.74
N ASP A 525 -7.97 -0.65 -3.67
CA ASP A 525 -9.03 -0.66 -4.69
C ASP A 525 -8.42 -0.67 -6.11
N GLU A 526 -8.80 0.28 -6.98
CA GLU A 526 -8.25 0.41 -8.33
C GLU A 526 -6.84 1.02 -8.41
N PHE A 527 -6.24 1.50 -7.32
CA PHE A 527 -5.08 2.41 -7.37
C PHE A 527 -3.71 1.75 -7.24
N ASN A 528 -3.64 0.43 -7.03
CA ASN A 528 -2.36 -0.28 -7.17
C ASN A 528 -1.95 -0.28 -8.67
N PRO A 529 -0.69 0.05 -9.01
CA PRO A 529 -0.26 0.19 -10.40
C PRO A 529 -0.10 -1.15 -11.14
N VAL A 530 0.01 -2.27 -10.43
CA VAL A 530 0.34 -3.58 -11.01
C VAL A 530 -0.80 -4.57 -10.99
N TRP A 531 -1.71 -4.48 -10.02
CA TRP A 531 -2.84 -5.41 -9.89
C TRP A 531 -4.02 -4.73 -9.19
N THR A 532 -5.18 -5.38 -9.14
CA THR A 532 -6.35 -4.90 -8.38
C THR A 532 -7.28 -6.06 -8.03
N VAL A 533 -7.98 -5.99 -6.90
CA VAL A 533 -9.04 -6.97 -6.60
C VAL A 533 -10.24 -6.75 -7.53
N ASP A 534 -11.13 -7.74 -7.64
CA ASP A 534 -12.37 -7.51 -8.38
C ASP A 534 -13.15 -6.32 -7.80
N SER A 535 -13.66 -5.47 -8.68
CA SER A 535 -14.29 -4.19 -8.31
C SER A 535 -15.48 -4.31 -7.36
N ALA A 536 -16.14 -5.47 -7.33
CA ALA A 536 -17.20 -5.76 -6.35
C ALA A 536 -16.68 -5.77 -4.90
N PHE A 537 -15.37 -6.00 -4.71
CA PHE A 537 -14.70 -6.03 -3.41
C PHE A 537 -13.86 -4.78 -3.12
N TYR A 538 -14.01 -3.71 -3.92
CA TYR A 538 -13.43 -2.43 -3.56
C TYR A 538 -13.97 -1.95 -2.23
N SER A 539 -13.11 -1.36 -1.40
CA SER A 539 -13.48 -0.88 -0.07
C SER A 539 -14.62 0.15 -0.10
N LYS A 540 -14.74 0.94 -1.19
CA LYS A 540 -15.90 1.82 -1.44
C LYS A 540 -17.23 1.08 -1.61
N GLU A 541 -17.21 -0.14 -2.13
CA GLU A 541 -18.37 -1.02 -2.25
C GLU A 541 -18.63 -1.75 -0.94
N LEU A 542 -17.59 -2.36 -0.34
CA LEU A 542 -17.70 -3.11 0.91
C LEU A 542 -18.25 -2.28 2.08
N LYS A 543 -17.94 -0.98 2.13
CA LYS A 543 -18.47 -0.11 3.20
C LYS A 543 -19.99 0.08 3.17
N LYS A 544 -20.66 -0.30 2.07
CA LYS A 544 -22.12 -0.26 1.93
C LYS A 544 -22.81 -1.47 2.58
N TYR A 545 -22.07 -2.55 2.86
CA TYR A 545 -22.64 -3.82 3.30
C TYR A 545 -22.20 -4.26 4.70
N SER A 546 -21.28 -3.54 5.35
CA SER A 546 -20.86 -3.87 6.72
C SER A 546 -20.86 -2.65 7.64
N ASN A 547 -21.26 -2.89 8.89
CA ASN A 547 -21.19 -1.91 9.96
C ASN A 547 -19.75 -1.49 10.29
N LYS A 548 -18.78 -2.39 10.06
CA LYS A 548 -17.36 -2.16 10.38
C LYS A 548 -16.47 -2.70 9.27
N LEU A 549 -15.60 -1.86 8.74
CA LEU A 549 -14.51 -2.26 7.87
C LEU A 549 -13.18 -2.09 8.60
N ILE A 550 -12.43 -3.17 8.71
CA ILE A 550 -11.11 -3.21 9.34
C ILE A 550 -10.07 -3.50 8.28
N TYR A 551 -9.04 -2.67 8.21
CA TYR A 551 -7.86 -2.90 7.40
C TYR A 551 -6.69 -3.38 8.27
N ILE A 552 -6.07 -4.50 7.88
CA ILE A 552 -4.85 -5.03 8.48
C ILE A 552 -3.83 -5.27 7.36
N PRO A 553 -2.70 -4.54 7.32
CA PRO A 553 -1.68 -4.73 6.30
C PRO A 553 -1.17 -6.17 6.23
N TRP A 554 -0.96 -6.68 5.01
CA TRP A 554 -0.39 -8.02 4.79
C TRP A 554 1.12 -8.11 5.02
N PHE A 555 1.75 -7.02 5.47
CA PHE A 555 3.20 -6.89 5.61
C PHE A 555 3.60 -6.14 6.88
N VAL A 556 4.89 -6.20 7.20
CA VAL A 556 5.57 -5.46 8.27
C VAL A 556 6.85 -4.88 7.68
N THR A 557 7.17 -3.62 7.97
CA THR A 557 8.44 -2.98 7.59
C THR A 557 9.31 -2.75 8.82
N ASP A 558 10.52 -2.22 8.63
CA ASP A 558 11.19 -1.52 9.74
C ASP A 558 10.35 -0.31 10.18
N GLU A 559 10.59 0.15 11.40
CA GLU A 559 10.00 1.41 11.87
C GLU A 559 10.48 2.57 11.00
N ILE A 560 9.57 3.47 10.66
CA ILE A 560 9.85 4.64 9.81
C ILE A 560 9.73 5.89 10.68
N ASP A 561 10.83 6.62 10.89
CA ASP A 561 10.77 7.97 11.45
C ASP A 561 10.80 9.00 10.31
N PRO A 562 9.71 9.77 10.07
CA PRO A 562 9.66 10.79 9.01
C PRO A 562 10.74 11.87 9.11
N LYS A 563 11.41 12.00 10.27
CA LYS A 563 12.50 12.97 10.49
C LYS A 563 13.89 12.37 10.30
N ASN A 564 14.00 11.05 10.18
CA ASN A 564 15.26 10.36 9.97
C ASN A 564 15.54 10.26 8.46
N GLU A 565 16.70 10.73 8.03
CA GLU A 565 17.09 10.72 6.61
C GLU A 565 17.17 9.28 6.04
N GLU A 566 17.56 8.30 6.85
CA GLU A 566 17.60 6.88 6.45
C GLU A 566 16.20 6.34 6.08
N ASP A 567 15.15 6.95 6.62
CA ASP A 567 13.77 6.53 6.40
C ASP A 567 13.07 7.36 5.31
N GLY A 568 13.71 8.40 4.74
CA GLY A 568 13.10 9.29 3.75
C GLY A 568 12.54 8.56 2.52
N LYS A 569 13.27 7.58 1.99
CA LYS A 569 12.83 6.73 0.87
C LYS A 569 11.69 5.79 1.28
N ALA A 570 11.73 5.25 2.50
CA ALA A 570 10.66 4.38 3.02
C ALA A 570 9.38 5.19 3.24
N PHE A 571 9.51 6.38 3.81
CA PHE A 571 8.43 7.35 3.98
C PHE A 571 7.85 7.80 2.64
N THR A 572 8.66 7.94 1.59
CA THR A 572 8.17 8.20 0.21
C THR A 572 7.34 7.02 -0.30
N ASN A 573 7.77 5.77 -0.09
CA ASN A 573 7.00 4.60 -0.54
C ASN A 573 5.67 4.40 0.22
N MET A 574 5.44 5.08 1.36
CA MET A 574 4.15 5.07 2.06
C MET A 574 2.99 5.58 1.18
N GLU A 575 3.27 6.34 0.12
CA GLU A 575 2.29 6.71 -0.93
C GLU A 575 1.50 5.49 -1.45
N TYR A 576 2.14 4.33 -1.55
CA TYR A 576 1.53 3.16 -2.21
C TYR A 576 0.65 2.31 -1.29
N TYR A 577 0.62 2.58 0.03
CA TYR A 577 -0.17 1.80 0.99
C TYR A 577 -0.82 2.62 2.11
N VAL A 578 -0.51 3.92 2.22
CA VAL A 578 -1.16 4.85 3.16
C VAL A 578 -2.08 5.81 2.43
N THR A 579 -1.64 6.37 1.29
CA THR A 579 -2.47 7.30 0.51
C THR A 579 -3.33 6.52 -0.49
N VAL A 580 -4.15 5.61 0.03
CA VAL A 580 -4.98 4.66 -0.71
C VAL A 580 -6.39 4.57 -0.09
N PRO A 581 -7.44 4.30 -0.88
CA PRO A 581 -8.83 4.44 -0.43
C PRO A 581 -9.20 3.54 0.74
N GLY A 582 -8.72 2.30 0.76
CA GLY A 582 -9.05 1.33 1.82
C GLY A 582 -8.67 1.81 3.22
N LEU A 583 -7.64 2.65 3.34
CA LEU A 583 -7.27 3.25 4.64
C LEU A 583 -8.35 4.23 5.13
N PHE A 584 -8.88 5.07 4.24
CA PHE A 584 -9.87 6.10 4.59
C PHE A 584 -11.28 5.54 4.75
N HIS A 585 -11.64 4.55 3.90
CA HIS A 585 -12.91 3.82 3.97
C HIS A 585 -13.02 2.95 5.21
N SER A 586 -11.90 2.46 5.75
CA SER A 586 -11.91 1.65 6.97
C SER A 586 -12.34 2.48 8.18
N ASP A 587 -13.11 1.85 9.07
CA ASP A 587 -13.40 2.43 10.38
C ASP A 587 -12.24 2.23 11.35
N PHE A 588 -11.45 1.20 11.08
CA PHE A 588 -10.29 0.88 11.88
C PHE A 588 -9.14 0.29 11.05
N THR A 589 -7.92 0.67 11.39
CA THR A 589 -6.70 0.11 10.82
C THR A 589 -5.74 -0.25 11.94
N ILE A 590 -5.18 -1.45 11.87
CA ILE A 590 -4.19 -1.93 12.83
C ILE A 590 -2.83 -1.99 12.14
N VAL A 591 -1.85 -1.25 12.67
CA VAL A 591 -0.46 -1.26 12.19
C VAL A 591 0.48 -1.81 13.26
N GLN A 592 1.67 -2.25 12.84
CA GLN A 592 2.61 -3.04 13.64
C GLN A 592 3.07 -2.42 14.97
N SER A 593 2.96 -1.10 15.13
CA SER A 593 3.46 -0.38 16.31
C SER A 593 2.95 1.05 16.40
N GLU A 594 3.09 1.67 17.58
CA GLU A 594 2.85 3.10 17.77
C GLU A 594 3.83 3.99 17.00
N GLY A 595 5.03 3.50 16.67
CA GLY A 595 5.98 4.19 15.79
C GLY A 595 5.41 4.29 14.38
N MET A 596 4.99 3.16 13.82
CA MET A 596 4.33 3.13 12.52
C MET A 596 3.00 3.87 12.48
N LYS A 597 2.21 3.88 13.57
CA LYS A 597 1.04 4.76 13.66
C LYS A 597 1.41 6.23 13.46
N LYS A 598 2.49 6.71 14.10
CA LYS A 598 2.97 8.08 13.91
C LYS A 598 3.42 8.34 12.47
N ALA A 599 4.13 7.38 11.84
CA ALA A 599 4.53 7.50 10.45
C ALA A 599 3.33 7.60 9.50
N TYR A 600 2.30 6.76 9.70
CA TYR A 600 1.05 6.80 8.94
C TYR A 600 0.36 8.16 9.09
N LEU A 601 0.22 8.67 10.32
CA LEU A 601 -0.41 9.97 10.57
C LEU A 601 0.38 11.12 9.93
N ALA A 602 1.71 11.07 9.96
CA ALA A 602 2.55 12.07 9.29
C ALA A 602 2.35 12.04 7.76
N LYS A 603 2.25 10.85 7.16
CA LYS A 603 1.98 10.70 5.73
C LYS A 603 0.57 11.15 5.35
N ILE A 604 -0.43 10.86 6.19
CA ILE A 604 -1.80 11.35 6.00
C ILE A 604 -1.84 12.88 6.10
N GLU A 605 -1.08 13.48 7.01
CA GLU A 605 -1.00 14.94 7.13
C GLU A 605 -0.40 15.57 5.86
N GLU A 606 0.65 14.97 5.29
CA GLU A 606 1.23 15.40 4.00
C GLU A 606 0.22 15.30 2.85
N PHE A 607 -0.62 14.25 2.84
CA PHE A 607 -1.53 13.96 1.74
C PHE A 607 -2.89 14.67 1.82
N ALA A 608 -3.53 14.66 2.99
CA ALA A 608 -4.92 15.10 3.20
C ALA A 608 -5.05 16.21 4.26
N GLY A 609 -3.94 16.64 4.88
CA GLY A 609 -3.91 17.74 5.84
C GLY A 609 -4.25 17.38 7.29
N LYS A 610 -4.07 18.37 8.17
CA LYS A 610 -4.16 18.21 9.63
C LYS A 610 -5.55 17.81 10.14
N ASP A 611 -6.61 18.33 9.53
CA ASP A 611 -7.97 18.07 10.02
C ASP A 611 -8.42 16.64 9.74
N VAL A 612 -8.05 16.10 8.57
CA VAL A 612 -8.24 14.68 8.24
C VAL A 612 -7.39 13.80 9.16
N THR A 613 -6.14 14.19 9.42
CA THR A 613 -5.23 13.45 10.31
C THR A 613 -5.81 13.29 11.72
N LYS A 614 -6.41 14.33 12.31
CA LYS A 614 -7.09 14.24 13.62
C LYS A 614 -8.27 13.25 13.61
N LYS A 615 -8.99 13.14 12.49
CA LYS A 615 -10.07 12.14 12.34
C LYS A 615 -9.47 10.73 12.25
N MET A 616 -8.40 10.56 11.47
CA MET A 616 -7.71 9.28 11.26
C MET A 616 -6.97 8.78 12.50
N GLU A 617 -6.49 9.65 13.39
CA GLU A 617 -5.82 9.27 14.65
C GLU A 617 -6.67 8.33 15.52
N LYS A 618 -7.99 8.50 15.46
CA LYS A 618 -8.97 7.65 16.19
C LYS A 618 -9.28 6.34 15.47
N LYS A 619 -8.97 6.26 14.17
CA LYS A 619 -9.20 5.10 13.30
C LYS A 619 -7.96 4.21 13.18
N ILE A 620 -6.75 4.68 13.54
CA ILE A 620 -5.52 3.89 13.40
C ILE A 620 -4.97 3.52 14.79
N ALA A 621 -4.63 2.25 15.00
CA ALA A 621 -3.96 1.78 16.21
C ALA A 621 -2.63 1.11 15.88
N GLY A 622 -1.59 1.44 16.65
CA GLY A 622 -0.28 0.79 16.60
C GLY A 622 -0.24 -0.49 17.43
N ALA A 623 -1.26 -1.34 17.27
CA ALA A 623 -1.52 -2.47 18.16
C ALA A 623 -0.76 -3.75 17.82
N GLY A 624 -0.08 -3.82 16.67
CA GLY A 624 0.70 -5.00 16.30
C GLY A 624 0.38 -5.55 14.92
N SER A 625 0.93 -6.73 14.65
CA SER A 625 0.66 -7.49 13.43
C SER A 625 0.73 -8.99 13.74
N CYS A 626 -0.15 -9.79 13.13
CA CYS A 626 -0.09 -11.25 13.25
C CYS A 626 1.23 -11.82 12.72
N LEU A 627 1.94 -11.09 11.85
CA LEU A 627 3.25 -11.47 11.32
C LEU A 627 4.38 -11.36 12.35
N LEU A 628 4.15 -10.74 13.50
CA LEU A 628 5.12 -10.63 14.59
C LEU A 628 5.02 -11.77 15.62
N GLY A 629 4.08 -12.72 15.44
CA GLY A 629 3.87 -13.84 16.36
C GLY A 629 3.46 -13.40 17.76
N GLU A 630 4.03 -14.04 18.80
CA GLU A 630 3.74 -13.79 20.23
C GLU A 630 4.50 -12.59 20.83
N LYS A 631 4.89 -11.61 20.00
CA LYS A 631 5.66 -10.45 20.45
C LYS A 631 4.82 -9.55 21.36
N LYS A 632 5.08 -9.60 22.67
CA LYS A 632 4.35 -8.80 23.68
C LYS A 632 4.22 -7.33 23.28
N GLY A 633 2.98 -6.83 23.29
CA GLY A 633 2.62 -5.44 22.96
C GLY A 633 2.44 -5.17 21.45
N GLN A 634 2.73 -6.13 20.58
CA GLN A 634 2.73 -5.97 19.12
C GLN A 634 2.31 -7.25 18.37
N GLY A 635 1.89 -8.28 19.09
CA GLY A 635 1.70 -9.62 18.57
C GLY A 635 0.24 -9.96 18.35
N ILE A 636 -0.03 -11.24 18.15
CA ILE A 636 -1.39 -11.73 17.89
C ILE A 636 -2.36 -11.37 19.03
N LYS A 637 -1.94 -11.50 20.29
CA LYS A 637 -2.81 -11.21 21.43
C LYS A 637 -3.37 -9.79 21.37
N GLU A 638 -2.51 -8.80 21.15
CA GLU A 638 -2.93 -7.40 21.09
C GLU A 638 -3.82 -7.13 19.86
N VAL A 639 -3.49 -7.70 18.69
CA VAL A 639 -4.33 -7.58 17.49
C VAL A 639 -5.73 -8.16 17.73
N ALA A 640 -5.82 -9.37 18.29
CA ALA A 640 -7.08 -10.04 18.58
C ALA A 640 -7.90 -9.28 19.62
N GLU A 641 -7.29 -8.80 20.71
CA GLU A 641 -7.98 -7.97 21.71
C GLU A 641 -8.54 -6.68 21.10
N TRP A 642 -7.79 -6.03 20.20
CA TRP A 642 -8.25 -4.83 19.51
C TRP A 642 -9.39 -5.11 18.53
N VAL A 643 -9.28 -6.15 17.70
CA VAL A 643 -10.34 -6.55 16.78
C VAL A 643 -11.58 -6.96 17.56
N LYS A 644 -11.46 -7.75 18.63
CA LYS A 644 -12.59 -8.09 19.52
C LYS A 644 -13.21 -6.82 20.11
N ALA A 645 -12.41 -5.92 20.70
CA ALA A 645 -12.92 -4.69 21.28
C ALA A 645 -13.60 -3.78 20.24
N PHE A 646 -13.12 -3.74 19.00
CA PHE A 646 -13.69 -2.91 17.94
C PHE A 646 -14.89 -3.57 17.28
N ALA A 647 -14.74 -4.80 16.76
CA ALA A 647 -15.79 -5.57 16.09
C ALA A 647 -16.96 -5.88 17.04
N LEU A 648 -16.69 -6.22 18.31
CA LEU A 648 -17.71 -6.67 19.26
C LEU A 648 -18.33 -5.56 20.12
N LYS A 649 -17.81 -4.32 20.11
CA LYS A 649 -18.48 -3.21 20.81
C LYS A 649 -19.88 -2.99 20.25
N ASN A 650 -20.89 -3.26 21.07
CA ASN A 650 -22.29 -2.96 20.78
C ASN A 650 -22.48 -1.43 20.70
N LYS A 651 -23.22 -0.94 19.68
CA LYS A 651 -23.70 0.45 19.60
C LYS A 651 -24.51 0.87 20.84
N GLU A 652 -24.99 -0.09 21.63
CA GLU A 652 -25.84 0.07 22.83
C GLU A 652 -25.34 1.09 23.86
N LYS A 653 -24.02 1.27 24.03
CA LYS A 653 -23.51 2.29 24.99
C LYS A 653 -23.84 3.73 24.59
N LYS A 654 -23.92 4.05 23.29
CA LYS A 654 -24.25 5.41 22.83
C LYS A 654 -25.71 5.79 23.06
N ASN A 655 -26.64 4.84 22.95
CA ASN A 655 -28.07 5.11 23.18
C ASN A 655 -28.42 5.12 24.68
N LYS A 656 -27.74 4.32 25.51
CA LYS A 656 -27.88 4.41 26.98
C LYS A 656 -27.33 5.74 27.54
N GLU A 657 -26.23 6.27 27.01
CA GLU A 657 -25.70 7.58 27.41
C GLU A 657 -26.57 8.76 26.91
N LYS A 658 -27.10 8.69 25.68
CA LYS A 658 -28.07 9.71 25.18
C LYS A 658 -29.38 9.73 25.96
N ASN A 659 -29.88 8.57 26.41
CA ASN A 659 -31.09 8.50 27.22
C ASN A 659 -30.86 8.87 28.69
N LYS A 660 -29.62 8.76 29.19
CA LYS A 660 -29.25 9.24 30.52
C LYS A 660 -29.13 10.78 30.55
N MET A 661 -28.58 11.39 29.51
CA MET A 661 -28.53 12.86 29.35
C MET A 661 -29.90 13.53 29.05
N LYS A 662 -30.95 12.75 28.75
CA LYS A 662 -32.33 13.26 28.65
C LYS A 662 -33.15 13.07 29.93
N ARG A 663 -32.59 12.39 30.94
CA ARG A 663 -33.23 12.10 32.24
C ARG A 663 -32.49 12.71 33.44
N GLU A 664 -31.41 13.44 33.19
CA GLU A 664 -30.76 14.41 34.10
C GLU A 664 -31.02 15.81 33.55
#